data_AF-A0A6A6IM68-F1
#
_entry.id   AF-A0A6A6IM68-F1
#
_cell.length_a   1.000
_cell.length_b   1.000
_cell.length_c   1.000
_cell.angle_alpha   90.00
_cell.angle_beta   90.00
_cell.angle_gamma   90.00
#
_symmetry.space_group_name_H-M   'P 1'
#
loop_
_entity.id
_entity.type
_entity.pdbx_description
1 polymer ?
#
loop_
_entity_poly.entity_id
_entity_poly.type
_entity_poly.pdbx_seq_one_letter_code
_entity_poly.pdbx_strand_id
1 'polypeptide(L)'
;MRFTLMRLRFSVERSNRSTSKLPAIRRASSSSSNSFPFMRLPRHIRELIYEKLFELSTPSRLVVRDPTVSLGSLPDSILRALPAICYTSRGIYHESALLLLRSREVVLEDVNAIRVLSGFLLHPLKTDLCFGATTLSFSSAVSWRPCSTHTARQLLEICPNIRHVKIGITALTCVEYTRKNEEHCRIRARNEMADQIDLTCLLSCERLETLTLSCEGVNMLAGELESAGTAVFEPLVGWVLQNIWWVGKIKLVAEYEDADGGIIRRSFEKRLKENPDQGKQENARGAASGGPQRSAADAYRLASMLRLCDLAPTSPVGRSWSTRKASQTAKPGSNEASKRQASGETSDQAKIDDRAVSIDTATATVTITRRDRGKLIWTEGPAYKLELPAHRKWELNFGLYIRIMDLPRELRDLIWLAKLRSLDLPRRLILREANFYHDDSRKANDLRFPPVIPAFCYINRQIFGETLPLFLSERELVFGSSRDISRLGCLLERIPDGEGYRSIRSIVLEDRVRWSGQVQAGVGPSCRTTLTRYGEDLLQRCTGLHHIAIERCAFRCSRLCCNKRRGESLGDASRSIMKYPKDRLVREMDLSCLLVCSNLRTVTLRCIRGDCFARKGGCTTQEDFADWVDCVREIIGNKPRVRLEVEYVTLKLWRGLETYMGWAKDTETKP
;
A
#
# COMPACT_ATOMS: atom_id res chain seq x y z
N MET A 1 49.38 -3.59 10.99
CA MET A 1 49.02 -4.70 10.10
C MET A 1 48.56 -4.14 8.75
N ARG A 2 49.29 -4.39 7.66
CA ARG A 2 48.83 -4.08 6.29
C ARG A 2 47.99 -5.25 5.79
N PHE A 3 46.68 -5.08 5.68
CA PHE A 3 45.81 -6.04 4.98
C PHE A 3 45.82 -5.70 3.50
N THR A 4 46.53 -6.51 2.71
CA THR A 4 46.43 -6.45 1.24
C THR A 4 45.14 -7.16 0.86
N LEU A 5 44.10 -6.39 0.55
CA LEU A 5 42.81 -6.94 0.11
C LEU A 5 43.01 -7.52 -1.31
N MET A 6 43.22 -8.83 -1.42
CA MET A 6 43.23 -9.49 -2.72
C MET A 6 41.86 -9.31 -3.38
N ARG A 7 41.90 -8.84 -4.62
CA ARG A 7 40.75 -8.61 -5.50
C ARG A 7 39.97 -9.91 -5.68
N LEU A 8 38.93 -10.13 -4.88
CA LEU A 8 37.98 -11.25 -5.03
C LEU A 8 37.20 -11.05 -6.34
N ARG A 9 37.70 -11.61 -7.44
CA ARG A 9 36.92 -11.79 -8.67
C ARG A 9 35.91 -12.91 -8.43
N PHE A 10 34.63 -12.57 -8.33
CA PHE A 10 33.55 -13.53 -8.50
C PHE A 10 33.37 -13.80 -9.99
N SER A 11 34.12 -14.77 -10.53
CA SER A 11 33.84 -15.34 -11.84
C SER A 11 32.76 -16.41 -11.68
N VAL A 12 31.54 -16.10 -12.09
CA VAL A 12 30.50 -17.10 -12.34
C VAL A 12 30.83 -17.75 -13.68
N GLU A 13 31.69 -18.75 -13.69
CA GLU A 13 31.91 -19.58 -14.87
C GLU A 13 30.75 -20.56 -15.04
N ARG A 14 30.00 -20.39 -16.13
CA ARG A 14 29.10 -21.42 -16.65
C ARG A 14 29.96 -22.57 -17.15
N SER A 15 30.12 -23.59 -16.31
CA SER A 15 30.69 -24.89 -16.68
C SER A 15 29.80 -25.59 -17.72
N ASN A 16 30.21 -25.57 -18.98
CA ASN A 16 29.73 -26.50 -20.00
C ASN A 16 30.14 -27.93 -19.61
N ARG A 17 29.16 -28.83 -19.50
CA ARG A 17 29.38 -30.26 -19.27
C ARG A 17 29.88 -30.92 -20.56
N SER A 18 31.16 -31.28 -20.61
CA SER A 18 31.62 -32.42 -21.41
C SER A 18 31.93 -33.61 -20.51
N THR A 19 31.49 -34.77 -20.95
CA THR A 19 31.63 -36.07 -20.32
C THR A 19 33.09 -36.53 -20.19
N SER A 20 33.55 -36.77 -18.97
CA SER A 20 34.66 -37.71 -18.72
C SER A 20 34.51 -38.37 -17.36
N LYS A 21 34.50 -39.71 -17.38
CA LYS A 21 34.51 -40.62 -16.21
C LYS A 21 35.82 -40.44 -15.43
N LEU A 22 35.75 -40.33 -14.10
CA LEU A 22 36.84 -40.59 -13.13
C LEU A 22 36.23 -40.74 -11.70
N PRO A 23 36.96 -41.30 -10.71
CA PRO A 23 36.59 -42.55 -10.04
C PRO A 23 35.97 -42.36 -8.65
N ALA A 24 35.48 -43.48 -8.10
CA ALA A 24 34.78 -43.57 -6.82
C ALA A 24 35.63 -43.03 -5.64
N ILE A 25 35.27 -41.84 -5.15
CA ILE A 25 35.77 -41.29 -3.90
C ILE A 25 34.87 -41.77 -2.76
N ARG A 26 35.50 -42.47 -1.80
CA ARG A 26 34.92 -42.99 -0.56
C ARG A 26 34.15 -41.90 0.20
N ARG A 27 32.91 -42.22 0.56
CA ARG A 27 32.04 -41.41 1.43
C ARG A 27 32.62 -41.37 2.84
N ALA A 28 33.32 -40.30 3.17
CA ALA A 28 33.56 -39.92 4.56
C ALA A 28 32.30 -39.21 5.09
N SER A 29 31.56 -39.91 5.94
CA SER A 29 30.49 -39.36 6.74
C SER A 29 31.06 -38.41 7.79
N SER A 30 31.04 -37.10 7.51
CA SER A 30 31.10 -36.08 8.56
C SER A 30 30.10 -34.99 8.24
N SER A 31 29.12 -34.87 9.13
CA SER A 31 28.04 -33.89 9.17
C SER A 31 28.55 -32.51 9.59
N SER A 32 29.60 -32.00 8.93
CA SER A 32 30.03 -30.62 9.15
C SER A 32 29.00 -29.70 8.52
N SER A 33 28.33 -28.89 9.34
CA SER A 33 27.40 -27.86 8.89
C SER A 33 28.06 -27.00 7.80
N ASN A 34 27.42 -26.91 6.64
CA ASN A 34 27.78 -26.01 5.55
C ASN A 34 27.49 -24.55 5.95
N SER A 35 28.04 -24.10 7.08
CA SER A 35 28.10 -22.69 7.44
C SER A 35 29.02 -21.97 6.48
N PHE A 36 28.54 -20.88 5.90
CA PHE A 36 29.30 -20.01 5.01
C PHE A 36 30.65 -19.64 5.67
N PRO A 37 31.82 -19.85 5.03
CA PRO A 37 33.13 -19.74 5.68
C PRO A 37 33.36 -18.43 6.44
N PHE A 38 32.78 -17.32 5.96
CA PHE A 38 32.85 -16.02 6.61
C PHE A 38 32.25 -16.02 8.02
N MET A 39 31.16 -16.76 8.26
CA MET A 39 30.52 -16.86 9.57
C MET A 39 31.34 -17.66 10.60
N ARG A 40 32.43 -18.30 10.18
CA ARG A 40 33.38 -18.99 11.07
C ARG A 40 34.42 -18.05 11.68
N LEU A 41 34.61 -16.85 11.11
CA LEU A 41 35.50 -15.84 11.67
C LEU A 41 34.95 -15.33 13.01
N PRO A 42 35.79 -14.96 14.00
CA PRO A 42 35.30 -14.30 15.21
C PRO A 42 34.47 -13.06 14.89
N ARG A 43 33.41 -12.80 15.67
CA ARG A 43 32.47 -11.69 15.42
C ARG A 43 33.20 -10.36 15.23
N HIS A 44 34.12 -9.98 16.13
CA HIS A 44 34.86 -8.71 16.03
C HIS A 44 35.65 -8.56 14.71
N ILE A 45 36.17 -9.66 14.14
CA ILE A 45 36.83 -9.63 12.82
C ILE A 45 35.80 -9.39 11.72
N ARG A 46 34.61 -10.02 11.80
CA ARG A 46 33.52 -9.77 10.85
C ARG A 46 33.05 -8.32 10.90
N GLU A 47 32.90 -7.75 12.10
CA GLU A 47 32.52 -6.34 12.30
C GLU A 47 33.54 -5.40 11.64
N LEU A 48 34.85 -5.62 11.84
CA LEU A 48 35.91 -4.85 11.16
C LEU A 48 35.84 -4.97 9.63
N ILE A 49 35.53 -6.17 9.10
CA ILE A 49 35.37 -6.37 7.66
C ILE A 49 34.13 -5.62 7.15
N TYR A 50 33.00 -5.67 7.86
CA TYR A 50 31.79 -4.94 7.49
C TYR A 50 32.03 -3.43 7.49
N GLU A 51 32.65 -2.89 8.53
CA GLU A 51 32.99 -1.46 8.63
C GLU A 51 33.84 -1.01 7.44
N LYS A 52 34.93 -1.73 7.14
CA LYS A 52 35.80 -1.41 5.99
C LYS A 52 35.08 -1.57 4.66
N LEU A 53 34.23 -2.58 4.53
CA LEU A 53 33.45 -2.79 3.30
C LEU A 53 32.44 -1.67 3.11
N PHE A 54 31.74 -1.26 4.16
CA PHE A 54 30.80 -0.15 4.09
C PHE A 54 31.51 1.16 3.82
N GLU A 55 32.62 1.46 4.49
CA GLU A 55 33.46 2.62 4.22
C GLU A 55 33.79 2.78 2.73
N LEU A 56 34.09 1.66 2.06
CA LEU A 56 34.45 1.62 0.64
C LEU A 56 33.25 1.58 -0.32
N SER A 57 32.11 1.01 0.07
CA SER A 57 31.03 0.65 -0.87
C SER A 57 29.70 1.37 -0.63
N THR A 58 29.50 1.99 0.54
CA THR A 58 28.28 2.72 0.84
C THR A 58 28.55 4.22 0.99
N PRO A 59 27.65 5.08 0.51
CA PRO A 59 27.69 6.49 0.86
C PRO A 59 27.68 6.70 2.38
N SER A 60 28.23 7.81 2.84
CA SER A 60 28.19 8.19 4.26
C SER A 60 26.76 8.41 4.78
N ARG A 61 25.80 8.62 3.87
CA ARG A 61 24.39 8.91 4.15
C ARG A 61 23.51 7.84 3.52
N LEU A 62 22.67 7.20 4.32
CA LEU A 62 21.63 6.29 3.86
C LEU A 62 20.33 7.07 3.68
N VAL A 63 19.96 7.33 2.44
CA VAL A 63 18.76 8.10 2.12
C VAL A 63 17.56 7.16 2.01
N VAL A 64 16.58 7.35 2.90
CA VAL A 64 15.28 6.67 2.85
C VAL A 64 14.31 7.60 2.13
N ARG A 65 13.71 7.09 1.04
CA ARG A 65 12.76 7.82 0.20
C ARG A 65 11.37 7.20 0.26
N ASP A 66 10.36 8.00 -0.04
CA ASP A 66 9.03 7.51 -0.30
C ASP A 66 9.02 6.53 -1.48
N PRO A 67 8.58 5.27 -1.31
CA PRO A 67 8.45 4.31 -2.39
C PRO A 67 7.44 4.73 -3.47
N THR A 68 6.63 5.77 -3.29
CA THR A 68 5.68 6.23 -4.33
C THR A 68 6.34 6.57 -5.67
N VAL A 69 7.62 6.94 -5.69
CA VAL A 69 8.38 7.21 -6.93
C VAL A 69 8.87 5.90 -7.60
N SER A 70 8.85 4.78 -6.89
CA SER A 70 9.35 3.48 -7.38
C SER A 70 8.48 2.33 -6.88
N LEU A 71 7.66 1.78 -7.79
CA LEU A 71 6.63 0.70 -7.72
C LEU A 71 6.88 -0.58 -6.84
N GLY A 72 7.89 -0.62 -5.98
CA GLY A 72 8.15 -1.70 -5.02
C GLY A 72 7.29 -1.63 -3.75
N SER A 73 7.31 -2.71 -2.98
CA SER A 73 6.62 -2.79 -1.69
C SER A 73 7.31 -1.93 -0.62
N LEU A 74 6.58 -1.52 0.44
CA LEU A 74 7.10 -0.63 1.51
C LEU A 74 8.48 -1.01 2.09
N PRO A 75 8.87 -2.30 2.26
CA PRO A 75 10.21 -2.66 2.72
C PRO A 75 11.33 -2.42 1.70
N ASP A 76 11.01 -2.31 0.40
CA ASP A 76 12.00 -2.45 -0.67
C ASP A 76 12.94 -1.25 -0.78
N SER A 77 12.55 -0.04 -0.38
CA SER A 77 13.42 1.14 -0.51
C SER A 77 14.62 1.07 0.43
N ILE A 78 14.40 0.75 1.71
CA ILE A 78 15.49 0.51 2.68
C ILE A 78 16.28 -0.71 2.28
N LEU A 79 15.61 -1.77 1.82
CA LEU A 79 16.32 -2.97 1.41
C LEU A 79 17.26 -2.70 0.21
N ARG A 80 16.87 -1.85 -0.74
CA ARG A 80 17.75 -1.45 -1.86
C ARG A 80 18.93 -0.59 -1.43
N ALA A 81 18.82 0.15 -0.33
CA ALA A 81 19.91 0.96 0.21
C ALA A 81 21.00 0.12 0.90
N LEU A 82 20.68 -1.12 1.33
CA LEU A 82 21.67 -2.02 1.91
C LEU A 82 22.52 -2.68 0.82
N PRO A 83 23.85 -2.78 1.00
CA PRO A 83 24.72 -3.52 0.10
C PRO A 83 24.27 -4.97 -0.12
N ALA A 84 24.51 -5.50 -1.31
CA ALA A 84 24.15 -6.87 -1.68
C ALA A 84 24.69 -7.92 -0.68
N ILE A 85 25.85 -7.67 -0.06
CA ILE A 85 26.44 -8.57 0.94
C ILE A 85 25.52 -8.79 2.15
N CYS A 86 24.71 -7.80 2.55
CA CYS A 86 23.77 -7.91 3.65
C CYS A 86 22.72 -9.01 3.40
N TYR A 87 22.48 -9.40 2.14
CA TYR A 87 21.47 -10.39 1.76
C TYR A 87 22.00 -11.81 1.59
N THR A 88 23.30 -12.02 1.76
CA THR A 88 23.94 -13.32 1.52
C THR A 88 23.49 -14.40 2.50
N SER A 89 23.18 -14.03 3.74
CA SER A 89 22.56 -14.92 4.73
C SER A 89 21.84 -14.12 5.81
N ARG A 90 20.92 -14.76 6.53
CA ARG A 90 20.20 -14.13 7.65
C ARG A 90 21.13 -13.65 8.77
N GLY A 91 22.17 -14.42 9.09
CA GLY A 91 23.16 -14.03 10.11
C GLY A 91 23.96 -12.79 9.70
N ILE A 92 24.42 -12.78 8.44
CA ILE A 92 25.12 -11.62 7.86
C ILE A 92 24.20 -10.41 7.83
N TYR A 93 22.92 -10.58 7.47
CA TYR A 93 21.94 -9.50 7.46
C TYR A 93 21.83 -8.80 8.83
N HIS A 94 21.63 -9.58 9.91
CA HIS A 94 21.48 -9.01 11.24
C HIS A 94 22.73 -8.28 11.74
N GLU A 95 23.91 -8.87 11.58
CA GLU A 95 25.17 -8.25 12.02
C GLU A 95 25.50 -7.01 11.18
N SER A 96 25.43 -7.14 9.86
CA SER A 96 25.89 -6.10 8.94
C SER A 96 24.91 -4.93 8.82
N ALA A 97 23.59 -5.15 8.82
CA ALA A 97 22.61 -4.06 8.75
C ALA A 97 22.66 -3.18 10.01
N LEU A 98 22.86 -3.78 11.20
CA LEU A 98 23.01 -3.05 12.45
C LEU A 98 24.25 -2.15 12.42
N LEU A 99 25.40 -2.68 11.99
CA LEU A 99 26.64 -1.90 11.87
C LEU A 99 26.53 -0.79 10.82
N LEU A 100 25.83 -1.05 9.72
CA LEU A 100 25.60 -0.04 8.70
C LEU A 100 24.78 1.13 9.26
N LEU A 101 23.66 0.84 9.95
CA LEU A 101 22.84 1.87 10.60
C LEU A 101 23.59 2.63 11.70
N ARG A 102 24.57 1.98 12.35
CA ARG A 102 25.40 2.59 13.39
C ARG A 102 26.46 3.53 12.88
N SER A 103 27.02 3.25 11.71
CA SER A 103 28.15 3.98 11.12
C SER A 103 27.71 5.06 10.12
N ARG A 104 26.43 5.11 9.76
CA ARG A 104 25.91 6.00 8.71
C ARG A 104 24.83 6.93 9.24
N GLU A 105 24.76 8.12 8.64
CA GLU A 105 23.65 9.06 8.85
C GLU A 105 22.43 8.55 8.07
N VAL A 106 21.30 8.32 8.73
CA VAL A 106 20.06 7.92 8.05
C VAL A 106 19.24 9.18 7.74
N VAL A 107 19.12 9.51 6.46
CA VAL A 107 18.42 10.70 5.97
C VAL A 107 16.99 10.31 5.57
N LEU A 108 16.01 11.02 6.12
CA LEU A 108 14.58 10.82 5.93
C LEU A 108 14.04 11.99 5.12
N GLU A 109 13.74 11.76 3.84
CA GLU A 109 13.37 12.83 2.91
C GLU A 109 11.99 13.43 3.21
N ASP A 110 11.05 12.64 3.74
CA ASP A 110 9.68 13.08 4.03
C ASP A 110 9.02 12.22 5.12
N VAL A 111 7.76 12.52 5.45
CA VAL A 111 7.00 11.78 6.47
C VAL A 111 6.77 10.30 6.08
N ASN A 112 6.70 9.97 4.79
CA ASN A 112 6.55 8.58 4.35
C ASN A 112 7.86 7.81 4.54
N ALA A 113 9.02 8.42 4.31
CA ALA A 113 10.31 7.83 4.64
C ALA A 113 10.43 7.47 6.13
N ILE A 114 9.94 8.33 7.02
CA ILE A 114 9.87 8.04 8.47
C ILE A 114 9.02 6.78 8.71
N ARG A 115 7.83 6.68 8.11
CA ARG A 115 6.94 5.52 8.27
C ARG A 115 7.56 4.23 7.75
N VAL A 116 8.22 4.30 6.60
CA VAL A 116 8.90 3.16 5.98
C VAL A 116 10.00 2.66 6.90
N LEU A 117 10.80 3.56 7.48
CA LEU A 117 11.83 3.18 8.45
C LEU A 117 11.23 2.63 9.74
N SER A 118 10.23 3.28 10.32
CA SER A 118 9.56 2.79 11.53
C SER A 118 8.96 1.39 11.31
N GLY A 119 8.25 1.18 10.20
CA GLY A 119 7.68 -0.14 9.86
C GLY A 119 8.73 -1.20 9.62
N PHE A 120 9.88 -0.83 9.04
CA PHE A 120 11.02 -1.73 8.86
C PHE A 120 11.65 -2.13 10.21
N LEU A 121 11.82 -1.17 11.13
CA LEU A 121 12.44 -1.40 12.44
C LEU A 121 11.52 -2.13 13.43
N LEU A 122 10.21 -1.89 13.35
CA LEU A 122 9.20 -2.58 14.17
C LEU A 122 8.93 -4.03 13.74
N HIS A 123 9.47 -4.47 12.61
CA HIS A 123 9.24 -5.84 12.15
C HIS A 123 9.79 -6.83 13.18
N PRO A 124 9.02 -7.84 13.66
CA PRO A 124 9.40 -8.70 14.80
C PRO A 124 10.74 -9.43 14.64
N LEU A 125 11.13 -9.69 13.39
CA LEU A 125 12.42 -10.32 13.08
C LEU A 125 13.60 -9.35 13.15
N LYS A 126 13.39 -8.05 13.35
CA LYS A 126 14.36 -6.97 13.14
C LYS A 126 14.47 -6.00 14.32
N THR A 127 13.88 -6.32 15.47
CA THR A 127 13.87 -5.46 16.65
C THR A 127 15.29 -5.03 17.07
N ASP A 128 16.29 -5.88 16.87
CA ASP A 128 17.67 -5.53 17.22
C ASP A 128 18.27 -4.42 16.34
N LEU A 129 17.74 -4.22 15.12
CA LEU A 129 18.26 -3.22 14.19
C LEU A 129 17.99 -1.79 14.66
N CYS A 130 16.96 -1.56 15.49
CA CYS A 130 16.65 -0.22 15.98
C CYS A 130 17.75 0.34 16.90
N PHE A 131 18.50 -0.54 17.57
CA PHE A 131 19.68 -0.17 18.35
C PHE A 131 20.86 0.27 17.47
N GLY A 132 20.83 -0.02 16.17
CA GLY A 132 21.86 0.38 15.22
C GLY A 132 21.84 1.89 14.95
N ALA A 133 20.67 2.51 14.78
CA ALA A 133 20.59 3.91 14.37
C ALA A 133 21.10 4.87 15.45
N THR A 134 22.21 5.56 15.17
CA THR A 134 22.81 6.56 16.08
C THR A 134 22.60 7.99 15.60
N THR A 135 22.44 8.19 14.29
CA THR A 135 22.30 9.51 13.67
C THR A 135 21.11 9.51 12.71
N LEU A 136 20.12 10.36 12.98
CA LEU A 136 18.96 10.57 12.10
C LEU A 136 18.94 12.00 11.57
N SER A 137 18.64 12.14 10.29
CA SER A 137 18.53 13.44 9.63
C SER A 137 17.20 13.56 8.91
N PHE A 138 16.37 14.49 9.34
CA PHE A 138 15.08 14.78 8.72
C PHE A 138 15.24 15.91 7.73
N SER A 139 14.75 15.74 6.51
CA SER A 139 14.71 16.78 5.48
C SER A 139 13.75 17.92 5.83
N SER A 140 13.90 19.08 5.18
CA SER A 140 12.99 20.24 5.30
C SER A 140 11.56 19.95 4.86
N ALA A 141 11.33 18.90 4.07
CA ALA A 141 9.99 18.45 3.67
C ALA A 141 9.25 17.70 4.80
N VAL A 142 9.93 17.32 5.89
CA VAL A 142 9.27 16.76 7.07
C VAL A 142 8.62 17.88 7.88
N SER A 143 7.29 17.85 7.98
CA SER A 143 6.53 18.78 8.80
C SER A 143 6.66 18.46 10.28
N TRP A 144 7.16 19.42 11.06
CA TRP A 144 7.28 19.35 12.52
C TRP A 144 6.11 19.98 13.27
N ARG A 145 4.94 20.11 12.63
CA ARG A 145 3.72 20.60 13.31
C ARG A 145 3.25 19.61 14.39
N PRO A 146 2.62 20.05 15.48
CA PRO A 146 2.16 19.19 16.59
C PRO A 146 1.33 17.97 16.16
N CYS A 147 0.50 18.09 15.12
CA CYS A 147 -0.31 16.98 14.59
C CYS A 147 0.46 15.99 13.71
N SER A 148 1.66 16.34 13.25
CA SER A 148 2.50 15.56 12.32
C SER A 148 3.70 14.89 13.01
N THR A 149 4.13 15.45 14.15
CA THR A 149 5.30 15.01 14.92
C THR A 149 5.14 13.62 15.53
N HIS A 150 3.91 13.12 15.67
CA HIS A 150 3.64 11.78 16.19
C HIS A 150 4.42 10.68 15.44
N THR A 151 4.55 10.76 14.11
CA THR A 151 5.30 9.75 13.33
C THR A 151 6.80 9.82 13.59
N ALA A 152 7.37 11.03 13.68
CA ALA A 152 8.78 11.23 14.03
C ALA A 152 9.05 10.77 15.47
N ARG A 153 8.16 11.12 16.41
CA ARG A 153 8.21 10.68 17.81
C ARG A 153 8.30 9.16 17.93
N GLN A 154 7.40 8.44 17.25
CA GLN A 154 7.45 6.96 17.23
C GLN A 154 8.80 6.44 16.75
N LEU A 155 9.36 6.99 15.66
CA LEU A 155 10.66 6.56 15.17
C LEU A 155 11.79 6.80 16.20
N LEU A 156 11.78 7.97 16.84
CA LEU A 156 12.75 8.34 17.88
C LEU A 156 12.64 7.40 19.10
N GLU A 157 11.43 7.08 19.53
CA GLU A 157 11.17 6.14 20.64
C GLU A 157 11.63 4.71 20.30
N ILE A 158 11.51 4.29 19.03
CA ILE A 158 11.98 2.98 18.57
C ILE A 158 13.52 2.90 18.58
N CYS A 159 14.22 4.03 18.46
CA CYS A 159 15.68 4.08 18.29
C CYS A 159 16.38 4.65 19.55
N PRO A 160 16.55 3.85 20.62
CA PRO A 160 17.04 4.34 21.92
C PRO A 160 18.51 4.80 21.93
N ASN A 161 19.28 4.48 20.87
CA ASN A 161 20.70 4.79 20.76
C ASN A 161 20.99 6.05 19.94
N ILE A 162 19.97 6.84 19.61
CA ILE A 162 20.17 8.10 18.89
C ILE A 162 21.00 9.06 19.74
N ARG A 163 22.10 9.52 19.15
CA ARG A 163 23.03 10.51 19.71
C ARG A 163 23.01 11.81 18.94
N HIS A 164 22.67 11.76 17.65
CA HIS A 164 22.62 12.95 16.81
C HIS A 164 21.32 12.98 16.02
N VAL A 165 20.58 14.08 16.16
CA VAL A 165 19.41 14.38 15.31
C VAL A 165 19.68 15.65 14.53
N LYS A 166 19.54 15.60 13.21
CA LYS A 166 19.53 16.77 12.33
C LYS A 166 18.12 17.01 11.81
N ILE A 167 17.65 18.25 11.90
CA ILE A 167 16.31 18.67 11.47
C ILE A 167 16.45 19.74 10.40
N GLY A 168 16.04 19.42 9.18
CA GLY A 168 15.85 20.36 8.09
C GLY A 168 14.59 21.18 8.31
N ILE A 169 14.69 22.50 8.09
CA ILE A 169 13.61 23.46 8.34
C ILE A 169 13.57 24.42 7.15
N THR A 170 12.43 24.52 6.48
CA THR A 170 12.25 25.54 5.45
C THR A 170 12.18 26.93 6.09
N ALA A 171 12.88 27.91 5.52
CA ALA A 171 12.86 29.28 5.99
C ALA A 171 11.44 29.90 5.99
N LEU A 172 10.52 29.37 5.15
CA LEU A 172 9.09 29.72 5.17
C LEU A 172 8.41 29.45 6.52
N THR A 173 8.96 28.54 7.33
CA THR A 173 8.46 28.28 8.69
C THR A 173 8.81 29.41 9.64
N CYS A 174 9.87 30.18 9.35
CA CYS A 174 10.39 31.25 10.20
C CYS A 174 9.77 32.62 9.88
N VAL A 175 8.98 32.74 8.81
CA VAL A 175 8.39 33.99 8.35
C VAL A 175 6.87 33.89 8.25
N GLU A 176 6.21 35.04 8.27
CA GLU A 176 4.77 35.19 8.02
C GLU A 176 4.54 36.18 6.87
N TYR A 177 3.75 35.76 5.89
CA TYR A 177 3.25 36.63 4.83
C TYR A 177 1.90 37.20 5.25
N THR A 178 1.82 38.51 5.41
CA THR A 178 0.57 39.18 5.78
C THR A 178 -0.34 39.33 4.55
N ARG A 179 -1.47 38.60 4.57
CA ARG A 179 -2.43 38.49 3.44
C ARG A 179 -3.01 39.81 2.92
N LYS A 180 -2.93 40.90 3.67
CA LYS A 180 -3.62 42.14 3.28
C LYS A 180 -2.96 42.84 2.10
N ASN A 181 -1.66 42.66 1.87
CA ASN A 181 -0.96 43.28 0.74
C ASN A 181 0.01 42.35 -0.04
N GLU A 182 0.20 41.08 0.33
CA GLU A 182 1.24 40.16 -0.24
C GLU A 182 2.70 40.69 -0.19
N GLU A 183 2.92 41.97 0.09
CA GLU A 183 4.21 42.67 0.06
C GLU A 183 4.91 42.74 1.42
N HIS A 184 4.25 42.38 2.52
CA HIS A 184 4.83 42.50 3.87
C HIS A 184 5.11 41.10 4.44
N CYS A 185 6.36 40.68 4.27
CA CYS A 185 6.95 39.54 4.95
C CYS A 185 7.52 40.02 6.30
N ARG A 186 7.29 39.27 7.39
CA ARG A 186 7.92 39.52 8.69
C ARG A 186 8.48 38.24 9.28
N ILE A 187 9.56 38.35 10.05
CA ILE A 187 10.08 37.23 10.85
C ILE A 187 9.08 36.93 11.97
N ARG A 188 8.72 35.65 12.14
CA ARG A 188 7.82 35.22 13.21
C ARG A 188 8.45 35.44 14.57
N ALA A 189 7.62 35.84 15.52
CA ALA A 189 8.06 35.95 16.90
C ALA A 189 8.29 34.55 17.51
N ARG A 190 9.09 34.48 18.57
CA ARG A 190 9.48 33.21 19.22
C ARG A 190 8.28 32.35 19.66
N ASN A 191 7.24 32.98 20.19
CA ASN A 191 6.00 32.32 20.61
C ASN A 191 5.23 31.75 19.41
N GLU A 192 5.17 32.47 18.29
CA GLU A 192 4.51 31.98 17.06
C GLU A 192 5.24 30.78 16.45
N MET A 193 6.57 30.70 16.63
CA MET A 193 7.36 29.53 16.20
C MET A 193 7.01 28.26 16.98
N ALA A 194 6.69 28.40 18.27
CA ALA A 194 6.29 27.27 19.12
C ALA A 194 5.01 26.59 18.62
N ASP A 195 4.08 27.37 18.06
CA ASP A 195 2.82 26.87 17.52
C ASP A 195 3.01 26.13 16.18
N GLN A 196 4.09 26.43 15.45
CA GLN A 196 4.38 25.82 14.15
C GLN A 196 5.30 24.61 14.24
N ILE A 197 6.23 24.59 15.20
CA ILE A 197 7.25 23.55 15.33
C ILE A 197 7.20 22.95 16.73
N ASP A 198 6.81 21.67 16.79
CA ASP A 198 6.84 20.85 17.99
C ASP A 198 8.03 19.90 17.96
N LEU A 199 9.09 20.29 18.67
CA LEU A 199 10.29 19.46 18.87
C LEU A 199 10.30 18.75 20.23
N THR A 200 9.16 18.70 20.94
CA THR A 200 9.07 18.07 22.27
C THR A 200 9.37 16.57 22.22
N CYS A 201 9.18 15.93 21.07
CA CYS A 201 9.55 14.52 20.88
C CYS A 201 11.05 14.25 21.04
N LEU A 202 11.93 15.25 20.92
CA LEU A 202 13.36 15.08 21.18
C LEU A 202 13.66 14.84 22.67
N LEU A 203 12.73 15.17 23.56
CA LEU A 203 12.87 14.95 24.99
C LEU A 203 12.82 13.46 25.36
N SER A 204 12.31 12.59 24.48
CA SER A 204 12.36 11.13 24.69
C SER A 204 13.71 10.51 24.31
N CYS A 205 14.61 11.27 23.67
CA CYS A 205 15.94 10.80 23.29
C CYS A 205 16.94 11.01 24.44
N GLU A 206 16.94 10.11 25.42
CA GLU A 206 17.81 10.20 26.62
C GLU A 206 19.31 10.29 26.29
N ARG A 207 19.73 9.72 25.16
CA ARG A 207 21.14 9.67 24.70
C ARG A 207 21.49 10.75 23.68
N LEU A 208 20.62 11.71 23.44
CA LEU A 208 20.87 12.78 22.48
C LEU A 208 22.05 13.64 22.95
N GLU A 209 23.14 13.61 22.18
CA GLU A 209 24.36 14.38 22.43
C GLU A 209 24.38 15.66 21.58
N THR A 210 23.89 15.58 20.33
CA THR A 210 23.91 16.70 19.38
C THR A 210 22.55 16.87 18.70
N LEU A 211 22.07 18.10 18.63
CA LEU A 211 20.91 18.52 17.83
C LEU A 211 21.39 19.50 16.76
N THR A 212 21.16 19.20 15.49
CA THR A 212 21.47 20.11 14.39
C THR A 212 20.18 20.65 13.79
N LEU A 213 20.00 21.96 13.73
CA LEU A 213 18.91 22.59 12.99
C LEU A 213 19.48 23.17 11.70
N SER A 214 19.00 22.71 10.55
CA SER A 214 19.47 23.10 9.23
C SER A 214 18.38 23.88 8.52
N CYS A 215 18.58 25.17 8.25
CA CYS A 215 17.58 25.98 7.59
C CYS A 215 17.87 26.14 6.09
N GLU A 216 16.92 25.72 5.26
CA GLU A 216 17.00 25.80 3.79
C GLU A 216 16.23 27.03 3.27
N GLY A 217 16.79 27.73 2.28
CA GLY A 217 16.16 28.89 1.65
C GLY A 217 16.26 30.20 2.45
N VAL A 218 17.14 30.27 3.45
CA VAL A 218 17.30 31.46 4.30
C VAL A 218 17.72 32.69 3.49
N ASN A 219 18.64 32.55 2.54
CA ASN A 219 19.16 33.70 1.77
C ASN A 219 18.09 34.37 0.91
N MET A 220 17.21 33.55 0.31
CA MET A 220 16.11 34.05 -0.52
C MET A 220 15.22 34.99 0.30
N LEU A 221 14.84 34.56 1.51
CA LEU A 221 13.98 35.36 2.40
C LEU A 221 14.74 36.49 3.10
N ALA A 222 16.03 36.32 3.38
CA ALA A 222 16.86 37.35 3.97
C ALA A 222 16.97 38.58 3.05
N GLY A 223 17.07 38.35 1.74
CA GLY A 223 17.03 39.41 0.73
C GLY A 223 15.69 40.14 0.69
N GLU A 224 14.56 39.42 0.75
CA GLU A 224 13.22 40.01 0.81
C GLU A 224 12.96 40.83 2.08
N LEU A 225 13.60 40.46 3.19
CA LEU A 225 13.43 41.09 4.49
C LEU A 225 14.47 42.17 4.82
N GLU A 226 15.40 42.45 3.89
CA GLU A 226 16.56 43.32 4.11
C GLU A 226 17.30 43.00 5.43
N SER A 227 17.39 41.72 5.77
CA SER A 227 17.91 41.24 7.05
C SER A 227 19.07 40.26 6.86
N ALA A 228 19.91 40.08 7.87
CA ALA A 228 20.92 39.03 7.84
C ALA A 228 20.22 37.66 7.91
N GLY A 229 20.67 36.68 7.12
CA GLY A 229 20.10 35.31 7.15
C GLY A 229 20.07 34.69 8.55
N THR A 230 21.03 35.05 9.40
CA THR A 230 21.06 34.67 10.82
C THR A 230 19.85 35.15 11.60
N ALA A 231 19.36 36.36 11.32
CA ALA A 231 18.25 36.98 12.05
C ALA A 231 16.93 36.26 11.76
N VAL A 232 16.75 35.72 10.56
CA VAL A 232 15.55 34.93 10.19
C VAL A 232 15.46 33.65 11.02
N PHE A 233 16.60 33.01 11.30
CA PHE A 233 16.65 31.73 12.01
C PHE A 233 16.80 31.84 13.53
N GLU A 234 17.28 32.99 14.02
CA GLU A 234 17.58 33.25 15.43
C GLU A 234 16.39 33.05 16.38
N PRO A 235 15.14 33.43 16.07
CA PRO A 235 13.99 33.18 16.94
C PRO A 235 13.79 31.69 17.23
N LEU A 236 13.98 30.83 16.24
CA LEU A 236 13.84 29.38 16.40
C LEU A 236 14.97 28.77 17.19
N VAL A 237 16.22 29.14 16.85
CA VAL A 237 17.40 28.73 17.63
C VAL A 237 17.20 29.12 19.09
N GLY A 238 16.84 30.38 19.33
CA GLY A 238 16.53 30.88 20.66
C GLY A 238 15.43 30.08 21.35
N TRP A 239 14.33 29.75 20.67
CA TRP A 239 13.27 28.92 21.25
C TRP A 239 13.79 27.54 21.67
N VAL A 240 14.60 26.88 20.86
CA VAL A 240 15.22 25.58 21.18
C VAL A 240 16.18 25.68 22.37
N LEU A 241 17.01 26.73 22.41
CA LEU A 241 17.88 27.06 23.56
C LEU A 241 17.06 27.18 24.87
N GLN A 242 15.83 27.69 24.78
CA GLN A 242 14.98 27.96 25.94
C GLN A 242 14.01 26.86 26.32
N ASN A 243 13.80 25.82 25.52
CA ASN A 243 12.79 24.80 25.83
C ASN A 243 13.37 23.39 25.85
N ILE A 244 14.39 23.09 25.04
CA ILE A 244 14.92 21.73 24.88
C ILE A 244 16.27 21.61 25.56
N TRP A 245 17.06 22.68 25.52
CA TRP A 245 18.44 22.67 25.99
C TRP A 245 18.63 22.15 27.43
N TRP A 246 17.69 22.45 28.32
CA TRP A 246 17.83 22.18 29.75
C TRP A 246 17.90 20.69 30.09
N VAL A 247 17.50 19.82 29.16
CA VAL A 247 17.35 18.37 29.40
C VAL A 247 18.68 17.60 29.30
N GLY A 248 19.82 18.26 29.04
CA GLY A 248 21.11 17.59 29.16
C GLY A 248 22.31 18.38 28.64
N LYS A 249 23.43 17.67 28.41
CA LYS A 249 24.63 18.17 27.73
C LYS A 249 24.44 18.16 26.20
N ILE A 250 23.27 18.59 25.71
CA ILE A 250 22.99 18.60 24.26
C ILE A 250 23.75 19.77 23.63
N LYS A 251 24.57 19.47 22.62
CA LYS A 251 25.19 20.46 21.74
C LYS A 251 24.20 20.85 20.63
N LEU A 252 23.83 22.12 20.54
CA LEU A 252 23.03 22.61 19.43
C LEU A 252 23.94 23.14 18.33
N VAL A 253 23.69 22.75 17.09
CA VAL A 253 24.35 23.28 15.90
C VAL A 253 23.30 23.89 14.99
N ALA A 254 23.40 25.18 14.71
CA ALA A 254 22.60 25.83 13.67
C ALA A 254 23.39 25.84 12.36
N GLU A 255 22.83 25.26 11.31
CA GLU A 255 23.33 25.30 9.94
C GLU A 255 22.36 26.13 9.08
N TYR A 256 22.88 27.02 8.25
CA TYR A 256 22.12 27.73 7.24
C TYR A 256 23.04 28.03 6.06
N GLU A 257 22.44 28.14 4.88
CA GLU A 257 23.16 28.50 3.65
C GLU A 257 23.49 30.00 3.66
N ASP A 258 24.66 30.39 3.17
CA ASP A 258 25.08 31.77 2.94
C ASP A 258 24.80 32.23 1.51
N ALA A 259 24.98 33.52 1.22
CA ALA A 259 24.68 34.10 -0.08
C ALA A 259 25.42 33.42 -1.25
N ASP A 260 26.55 32.77 -0.99
CA ASP A 260 27.39 32.09 -1.98
C ASP A 260 27.07 30.57 -2.08
N GLY A 261 26.08 30.08 -1.33
CA GLY A 261 25.73 28.66 -1.25
C GLY A 261 26.59 27.85 -0.27
N GLY A 262 27.48 28.51 0.48
CA GLY A 262 28.26 27.92 1.57
C GLY A 262 27.39 27.60 2.78
N ILE A 263 27.76 26.59 3.57
CA ILE A 263 27.04 26.24 4.81
C ILE A 263 27.74 26.92 5.98
N ILE A 264 27.10 27.92 6.58
CA ILE A 264 27.57 28.52 7.84
C ILE A 264 27.09 27.66 9.01
N ARG A 265 28.02 27.31 9.91
CA ARG A 265 27.75 26.51 11.11
C ARG A 265 27.99 27.34 12.37
N ARG A 266 26.98 27.49 13.21
CA ARG A 266 27.11 28.06 14.56
C ARG A 266 26.85 26.98 15.61
N SER A 267 27.89 26.62 16.36
CA SER A 267 27.75 25.72 17.51
C SER A 267 27.47 26.51 18.77
N PHE A 268 26.43 26.12 19.47
CA PHE A 268 26.17 26.54 20.82
C PHE A 268 26.61 25.40 21.73
N GLU A 269 27.38 25.71 22.75
CA GLU A 269 27.72 24.77 23.83
C GLU A 269 27.48 25.49 25.15
N LYS A 270 26.71 24.85 26.03
CA LYS A 270 26.54 25.33 27.38
C LYS A 270 27.83 24.98 28.08
N ARG A 271 28.70 25.98 28.18
CA ARG A 271 29.78 25.95 29.16
C ARG A 271 29.08 25.80 30.50
N LEU A 272 28.96 24.56 30.99
CA LEU A 272 28.78 24.30 32.40
C LEU A 272 29.91 25.10 33.04
N LYS A 273 29.58 26.22 33.67
CA LYS A 273 30.49 26.85 34.60
C LYS A 273 30.66 25.81 35.70
N GLU A 274 31.63 24.93 35.51
CA GLU A 274 32.28 24.23 36.60
C GLU A 274 32.86 25.35 37.46
N ASN A 275 32.10 25.79 38.44
CA ASN A 275 32.59 26.60 39.53
C ASN A 275 32.55 25.66 40.75
N PRO A 276 33.56 24.78 40.95
CA PRO A 276 33.56 23.86 42.07
C PRO A 276 33.69 24.59 43.42
N ASP A 277 34.11 25.87 43.41
CA ASP A 277 34.49 26.61 44.61
C ASP A 277 33.44 27.59 45.15
N GLN A 278 32.33 27.83 44.45
CA GLN A 278 31.25 28.67 45.02
C GLN A 278 30.34 27.94 46.01
N GLY A 279 30.48 26.61 46.16
CA GLY A 279 29.76 25.82 47.17
C GLY A 279 30.32 25.88 48.60
N LYS A 280 31.46 26.56 48.83
CA LYS A 280 32.10 26.66 50.16
C LYS A 280 32.09 28.04 50.81
N GLN A 281 31.64 29.10 50.12
CA GLN A 281 31.57 30.46 50.70
C GLN A 281 30.17 30.95 51.09
N GLU A 282 29.08 30.30 50.64
CA GLU A 282 27.71 30.71 51.01
C GLU A 282 27.18 30.04 52.31
N ASN A 283 27.88 29.04 52.87
CA ASN A 283 27.48 28.42 54.15
C ASN A 283 28.06 29.11 55.41
N ALA A 284 28.71 30.27 55.28
CA ALA A 284 29.24 31.03 56.43
C ALA A 284 28.55 32.39 56.67
N ARG A 285 27.58 32.80 55.84
CA ARG A 285 26.82 34.04 56.04
C ARG A 285 25.37 33.87 55.62
N GLY A 286 24.57 33.24 56.47
CA GLY A 286 23.14 33.06 56.21
C GLY A 286 22.35 32.39 57.32
N ALA A 287 22.79 32.48 58.58
CA ALA A 287 21.98 32.12 59.73
C ALA A 287 21.16 33.33 60.19
N ALA A 288 20.17 33.73 59.40
CA ALA A 288 19.02 34.53 59.84
C ALA A 288 18.01 34.71 58.69
N SER A 289 16.79 34.23 58.93
CA SER A 289 15.54 34.58 58.23
C SER A 289 15.30 34.04 56.81
N GLY A 290 14.14 33.39 56.63
CA GLY A 290 13.45 33.23 55.34
C GLY A 290 13.50 31.84 54.70
N GLY A 291 12.43 31.06 54.87
CA GLY A 291 12.26 29.75 54.23
C GLY A 291 12.15 29.80 52.69
N PRO A 292 12.40 28.68 51.98
CA PRO A 292 12.60 28.70 50.54
C PRO A 292 11.28 28.57 49.75
N GLN A 293 10.87 29.65 49.07
CA GLN A 293 9.98 29.60 47.90
C GLN A 293 10.82 29.46 46.62
N ARG A 294 11.29 28.26 46.27
CA ARG A 294 11.84 27.99 44.92
C ARG A 294 11.49 26.64 44.29
N SER A 295 10.69 25.77 44.89
CA SER A 295 10.29 24.50 44.22
C SER A 295 8.93 24.52 43.51
N ALA A 296 8.10 25.56 43.70
CA ALA A 296 6.75 25.59 43.15
C ALA A 296 6.71 25.97 41.66
N ALA A 297 7.61 26.83 41.18
CA ALA A 297 7.59 27.32 39.79
C ALA A 297 7.99 26.24 38.76
N ASP A 298 8.90 25.34 39.13
CA ASP A 298 9.35 24.24 38.26
C ASP A 298 8.33 23.08 38.26
N ALA A 299 7.66 22.83 39.39
CA ALA A 299 6.55 21.89 39.46
C ALA A 299 5.30 22.39 38.70
N TYR A 300 5.02 23.71 38.72
CA TYR A 300 3.89 24.29 37.99
C TYR A 300 4.10 24.27 36.47
N ARG A 301 5.36 24.41 36.00
CA ARG A 301 5.71 24.32 34.57
C ARG A 301 5.54 22.91 34.02
N LEU A 302 5.96 21.88 34.77
CA LEU A 302 5.73 20.47 34.39
C LEU A 302 4.23 20.11 34.44
N ALA A 303 3.50 20.59 35.44
CA ALA A 303 2.06 20.35 35.57
C ALA A 303 1.22 21.05 34.48
N SER A 304 1.69 22.19 33.96
CA SER A 304 1.01 22.91 32.87
C SER A 304 1.18 22.21 31.52
N MET A 305 2.32 21.54 31.29
CA MET A 305 2.53 20.73 30.09
C MET A 305 1.74 19.41 30.11
N LEU A 306 1.60 18.77 31.27
CA LEU A 306 0.90 17.48 31.39
C LEU A 306 -0.64 17.62 31.33
N ARG A 307 -1.19 18.78 31.70
CA ARG A 307 -2.66 19.03 31.68
C ARG A 307 -3.28 19.17 30.28
N LEU A 308 -2.48 19.25 29.21
CA LEU A 308 -2.99 19.25 27.83
C LEU A 308 -3.19 17.82 27.26
N CYS A 309 -2.78 16.78 27.99
CA CYS A 309 -2.80 15.40 27.48
C CYS A 309 -3.88 14.48 28.06
N ASP A 310 -4.66 14.93 29.06
CA ASP A 310 -5.68 14.09 29.70
C ASP A 310 -7.11 14.52 29.31
N LEU A 311 -7.65 13.88 28.27
CA LEU A 311 -9.10 13.75 28.07
C LEU A 311 -9.47 12.29 27.83
N ALA A 312 -9.85 11.62 28.90
CA ALA A 312 -10.78 10.49 28.96
C ALA A 312 -11.52 10.57 30.32
N PRO A 313 -12.60 9.81 30.63
CA PRO A 313 -13.29 8.75 29.87
C PRO A 313 -14.84 8.72 30.05
N THR A 314 -15.50 7.68 29.50
CA THR A 314 -16.65 6.86 30.00
C THR A 314 -17.48 6.40 28.78
N SER A 315 -17.99 5.17 28.63
CA SER A 315 -18.54 4.19 29.58
C SER A 315 -18.66 2.79 28.91
N PRO A 316 -18.79 1.69 29.66
CA PRO A 316 -18.74 0.30 29.19
C PRO A 316 -20.14 -0.35 29.07
N VAL A 317 -20.29 -1.38 28.24
CA VAL A 317 -21.31 -2.43 28.43
C VAL A 317 -20.79 -3.76 27.92
N GLY A 318 -20.55 -4.69 28.85
CA GLY A 318 -20.44 -6.12 28.54
C GLY A 318 -21.82 -6.77 28.50
N ARG A 319 -21.93 -7.90 27.79
CA ARG A 319 -22.84 -9.01 28.12
C ARG A 319 -22.40 -10.28 27.39
N SER A 320 -22.17 -11.31 28.19
CA SER A 320 -22.14 -12.71 27.79
C SER A 320 -23.56 -13.20 27.49
N TRP A 321 -23.70 -14.34 26.80
CA TRP A 321 -24.72 -15.40 26.93
C TRP A 321 -24.33 -16.53 25.95
N SER A 322 -23.83 -17.65 26.45
CA SER A 322 -24.56 -18.88 26.80
C SER A 322 -24.83 -19.82 25.62
N THR A 323 -24.22 -20.99 25.73
CA THR A 323 -24.45 -22.25 25.01
C THR A 323 -25.91 -22.70 24.98
N ARG A 324 -26.39 -23.21 23.84
CA ARG A 324 -27.44 -24.23 23.78
C ARG A 324 -27.15 -25.28 22.70
N LYS A 325 -27.16 -26.54 23.15
CA LYS A 325 -27.25 -27.79 22.38
C LYS A 325 -28.71 -28.14 22.12
N ALA A 326 -28.89 -29.13 21.23
CA ALA A 326 -30.08 -29.94 20.93
C ALA A 326 -31.10 -29.25 19.98
N SER A 327 -31.72 -29.93 19.02
CA SER A 327 -31.95 -31.37 18.82
C SER A 327 -32.32 -31.68 17.37
N GLN A 328 -32.10 -32.93 17.00
CA GLN A 328 -32.60 -33.64 15.82
C GLN A 328 -34.13 -33.56 15.72
N THR A 329 -34.68 -33.58 14.50
CA THR A 329 -35.78 -34.49 14.10
C THR A 329 -36.04 -34.45 12.58
N ALA A 330 -36.13 -35.67 12.01
CA ALA A 330 -37.04 -36.12 10.96
C ALA A 330 -37.08 -35.47 9.55
N LYS A 331 -36.59 -36.24 8.56
CA LYS A 331 -37.22 -36.47 7.24
C LYS A 331 -38.49 -37.37 7.41
N PRO A 332 -39.30 -37.75 6.38
CA PRO A 332 -39.25 -37.48 4.92
C PRO A 332 -40.63 -37.15 4.27
N GLY A 333 -40.61 -36.88 2.96
CA GLY A 333 -41.76 -37.00 2.04
C GLY A 333 -41.38 -36.39 0.67
N SER A 334 -40.94 -37.19 -0.31
CA SER A 334 -41.76 -37.83 -1.35
C SER A 334 -42.62 -36.85 -2.14
N ASN A 335 -42.25 -36.52 -3.39
CA ASN A 335 -42.94 -37.04 -4.59
C ASN A 335 -42.59 -36.26 -5.88
N GLU A 336 -42.64 -37.05 -6.95
CA GLU A 336 -43.11 -36.72 -8.30
C GLU A 336 -42.26 -35.88 -9.26
N ALA A 337 -41.53 -36.65 -10.07
CA ALA A 337 -41.57 -36.67 -11.53
C ALA A 337 -42.54 -35.70 -12.24
N SER A 338 -42.00 -34.96 -13.22
CA SER A 338 -42.68 -34.76 -14.49
C SER A 338 -41.68 -34.58 -15.64
N LYS A 339 -41.85 -35.46 -16.64
CA LYS A 339 -41.26 -35.42 -17.97
C LYS A 339 -41.87 -34.27 -18.78
N ARG A 340 -41.06 -33.64 -19.64
CA ARG A 340 -41.38 -33.21 -21.02
C ARG A 340 -40.08 -32.69 -21.64
N GLN A 341 -39.46 -33.46 -22.52
CA GLN A 341 -39.66 -33.54 -23.98
C GLN A 341 -38.75 -32.57 -24.73
N ALA A 342 -38.03 -33.17 -25.68
CA ALA A 342 -36.93 -32.61 -26.43
C ALA A 342 -37.40 -31.75 -27.61
N SER A 343 -36.61 -30.74 -27.94
CA SER A 343 -36.40 -30.29 -29.31
C SER A 343 -34.91 -30.01 -29.46
N GLY A 344 -34.28 -30.72 -30.38
CA GLY A 344 -32.88 -30.57 -30.73
C GLY A 344 -32.70 -29.50 -31.78
N GLU A 345 -31.67 -28.67 -31.61
CA GLU A 345 -30.98 -27.99 -32.69
C GLU A 345 -29.48 -28.13 -32.42
N THR A 346 -28.82 -28.82 -33.34
CA THR A 346 -27.38 -29.06 -33.37
C THR A 346 -26.67 -27.78 -33.80
N SER A 347 -25.85 -27.21 -32.90
CA SER A 347 -24.89 -26.15 -33.20
C SER A 347 -23.48 -26.71 -33.05
N ASP A 348 -22.67 -26.53 -34.09
CA ASP A 348 -21.27 -26.92 -34.18
C ASP A 348 -20.43 -26.24 -33.08
N GLN A 349 -20.25 -26.94 -31.97
CA GLN A 349 -19.35 -26.53 -30.90
C GLN A 349 -17.97 -27.15 -31.13
N ALA A 350 -16.96 -26.28 -31.27
CA ALA A 350 -15.55 -26.64 -31.28
C ALA A 350 -15.21 -27.60 -30.12
N LYS A 351 -14.63 -28.76 -30.44
CA LYS A 351 -14.12 -29.73 -29.47
C LYS A 351 -13.00 -29.10 -28.63
N ILE A 352 -13.32 -28.78 -27.38
CA ILE A 352 -12.32 -28.47 -26.36
C ILE A 352 -11.83 -29.81 -25.79
N ASP A 353 -10.51 -30.02 -25.81
CA ASP A 353 -9.81 -31.20 -25.27
C ASP A 353 -10.07 -31.29 -23.75
N ASP A 354 -10.84 -32.27 -23.30
CA ASP A 354 -11.19 -32.48 -21.89
C ASP A 354 -10.05 -33.26 -21.19
N ARG A 355 -9.10 -32.55 -20.59
CA ARG A 355 -8.03 -33.13 -19.75
C ARG A 355 -8.39 -32.99 -18.28
N ALA A 356 -8.38 -34.09 -17.52
CA ALA A 356 -8.59 -34.08 -16.08
C ALA A 356 -7.25 -34.24 -15.34
N VAL A 357 -6.97 -33.33 -14.42
CA VAL A 357 -5.77 -33.35 -13.56
C VAL A 357 -6.19 -33.70 -12.14
N SER A 358 -5.60 -34.76 -11.57
CA SER A 358 -5.71 -35.07 -10.14
C SER A 358 -4.36 -34.88 -9.45
N ILE A 359 -4.40 -34.27 -8.27
CA ILE A 359 -3.22 -34.06 -7.43
C ILE A 359 -3.45 -34.81 -6.13
N ASP A 360 -2.69 -35.87 -5.89
CA ASP A 360 -2.69 -36.56 -4.60
C ASP A 360 -1.58 -35.97 -3.72
N THR A 361 -2.01 -35.16 -2.75
CA THR A 361 -1.10 -34.52 -1.80
C THR A 361 -0.48 -35.48 -0.79
N ALA A 362 -1.06 -36.67 -0.57
CA ALA A 362 -0.50 -37.67 0.34
C ALA A 362 0.69 -38.40 -0.28
N THR A 363 0.65 -38.64 -1.59
CA THR A 363 1.70 -39.33 -2.35
C THR A 363 2.59 -38.38 -3.16
N ALA A 364 2.27 -37.07 -3.19
CA ALA A 364 2.90 -36.06 -4.04
C ALA A 364 2.89 -36.45 -5.54
N THR A 365 1.82 -37.11 -6.00
CA THR A 365 1.65 -37.48 -7.40
C THR A 365 0.69 -36.55 -8.12
N VAL A 366 1.04 -36.17 -9.36
CA VAL A 366 0.18 -35.40 -10.27
C VAL A 366 -0.17 -36.30 -11.45
N THR A 367 -1.43 -36.64 -11.61
CA THR A 367 -1.91 -37.47 -12.72
C THR A 367 -2.69 -36.62 -13.71
N ILE A 368 -2.27 -36.61 -14.97
CA ILE A 368 -2.98 -35.93 -16.06
C ILE A 368 -3.60 -37.00 -16.95
N THR A 369 -4.93 -37.02 -17.03
CA THR A 369 -5.69 -37.97 -17.84
C THR A 369 -6.33 -37.26 -19.02
N ARG A 370 -6.21 -37.85 -20.22
CA ARG A 370 -6.84 -37.35 -21.45
C ARG A 370 -8.11 -38.17 -21.71
N ARG A 371 -9.26 -37.51 -21.84
CA ARG A 371 -10.50 -38.18 -22.28
C ARG A 371 -10.59 -38.12 -23.80
N ASP A 372 -10.71 -39.27 -24.46
CA ASP A 372 -10.96 -39.32 -25.90
C ASP A 372 -12.27 -40.07 -26.18
N ARG A 373 -13.20 -39.41 -26.87
CA ARG A 373 -14.48 -39.96 -27.38
C ARG A 373 -15.22 -40.93 -26.44
N GLY A 374 -15.47 -40.52 -25.19
CA GLY A 374 -16.29 -41.31 -24.25
C GLY A 374 -15.65 -42.59 -23.71
N LYS A 375 -14.39 -42.89 -24.06
CA LYS A 375 -13.56 -43.89 -23.38
C LYS A 375 -12.44 -43.20 -22.60
N LEU A 376 -12.29 -43.58 -21.33
CA LEU A 376 -11.08 -43.28 -20.57
C LEU A 376 -9.95 -44.12 -21.19
N ILE A 377 -9.17 -43.52 -22.09
CA ILE A 377 -7.95 -44.15 -22.60
C ILE A 377 -6.84 -43.79 -21.61
N TRP A 378 -6.42 -44.75 -20.80
CA TRP A 378 -5.14 -44.67 -20.10
C TRP A 378 -4.05 -44.61 -21.17
N THR A 379 -3.50 -43.42 -21.40
CA THR A 379 -2.26 -43.29 -22.16
C THR A 379 -1.15 -43.30 -21.13
N GLU A 380 -0.31 -44.34 -21.16
CA GLU A 380 0.94 -44.39 -20.42
C GLU A 380 1.89 -43.31 -20.95
N GLY A 381 1.66 -42.05 -20.57
CA GLY A 381 2.74 -41.09 -20.41
C GLY A 381 3.57 -41.51 -19.19
N PRO A 382 4.85 -41.08 -19.08
CA PRO A 382 5.70 -41.47 -17.95
C PRO A 382 5.00 -41.08 -16.64
N ALA A 383 4.51 -42.09 -15.93
CA ALA A 383 3.97 -41.91 -14.60
C ALA A 383 5.15 -41.49 -13.70
N TYR A 384 5.17 -40.24 -13.26
CA TYR A 384 6.09 -39.79 -12.23
C TYR A 384 5.61 -40.36 -10.88
N LYS A 385 5.83 -41.67 -10.67
CA LYS A 385 5.55 -42.33 -9.41
C LYS A 385 6.69 -42.01 -8.44
N LEU A 386 6.38 -41.34 -7.34
CA LEU A 386 7.36 -40.90 -6.38
C LEU A 386 7.13 -41.59 -5.03
N GLU A 387 7.97 -42.56 -4.70
CA GLU A 387 7.95 -43.23 -3.40
C GLU A 387 9.03 -42.60 -2.51
N LEU A 388 8.64 -41.96 -1.39
CA LEU A 388 9.61 -41.36 -0.46
C LEU A 388 9.19 -41.48 1.02
N PRO A 389 10.16 -41.55 1.97
CA PRO A 389 9.90 -41.88 3.38
C PRO A 389 9.34 -40.71 4.21
N ALA A 390 8.47 -41.03 5.17
CA ALA A 390 7.60 -40.09 5.90
C ALA A 390 8.26 -39.07 6.86
N HIS A 391 9.57 -39.10 7.10
CA HIS A 391 10.19 -38.40 8.25
C HIS A 391 10.82 -37.02 7.94
N ARG A 392 10.60 -36.41 6.77
CA ARG A 392 11.17 -35.09 6.41
C ARG A 392 10.19 -34.13 5.73
N LYS A 393 9.12 -33.77 6.43
CA LYS A 393 7.97 -33.03 5.89
C LYS A 393 8.28 -31.63 5.31
N TRP A 394 9.32 -30.94 5.79
CA TRP A 394 9.69 -29.60 5.29
C TRP A 394 10.66 -29.62 4.11
N GLU A 395 11.58 -30.60 4.03
CA GLU A 395 12.42 -30.82 2.83
C GLU A 395 11.57 -31.31 1.64
N LEU A 396 10.50 -32.08 1.91
CA LEU A 396 9.50 -32.50 0.93
C LEU A 396 8.81 -31.32 0.24
N ASN A 397 8.47 -30.26 0.98
CA ASN A 397 7.75 -29.11 0.43
C ASN A 397 8.63 -28.26 -0.50
N PHE A 398 9.92 -28.11 -0.18
CA PHE A 398 10.84 -27.34 -1.01
C PHE A 398 11.24 -28.12 -2.29
N GLY A 399 11.46 -29.44 -2.16
CA GLY A 399 11.74 -30.30 -3.32
C GLY A 399 10.57 -30.41 -4.30
N LEU A 400 9.34 -30.51 -3.79
CA LEU A 400 8.13 -30.49 -4.62
C LEU A 400 7.96 -29.14 -5.32
N TYR A 401 8.17 -28.04 -4.60
CA TYR A 401 8.12 -26.69 -5.18
C TYR A 401 9.08 -26.55 -6.36
N ILE A 402 10.36 -26.91 -6.19
CA ILE A 402 11.35 -26.83 -7.28
C ILE A 402 10.88 -27.64 -8.49
N ARG A 403 10.41 -28.87 -8.28
CA ARG A 403 9.94 -29.73 -9.37
C ARG A 403 8.72 -29.17 -10.10
N ILE A 404 7.79 -28.55 -9.39
CA ILE A 404 6.65 -27.87 -10.03
C ILE A 404 7.15 -26.71 -10.89
N MET A 405 8.11 -25.93 -10.38
CA MET A 405 8.67 -24.80 -11.14
C MET A 405 9.47 -25.25 -12.38
N ASP A 406 10.03 -26.46 -12.38
CA ASP A 406 10.73 -27.06 -13.52
C ASP A 406 9.80 -27.60 -14.62
N LEU A 407 8.50 -27.76 -14.36
CA LEU A 407 7.52 -28.19 -15.37
C LEU A 407 7.33 -27.12 -16.45
N PRO A 408 6.97 -27.48 -17.70
CA PRO A 408 6.51 -26.51 -18.69
C PRO A 408 5.34 -25.65 -18.18
N ARG A 409 5.26 -24.40 -18.65
CA ARG A 409 4.27 -23.41 -18.19
C ARG A 409 2.83 -23.94 -18.32
N GLU A 410 2.54 -24.64 -19.42
CA GLU A 410 1.21 -25.17 -19.71
C GLU A 410 0.77 -26.20 -18.66
N LEU A 411 1.71 -27.00 -18.14
CA LEU A 411 1.42 -27.96 -17.07
C LEU A 411 1.28 -27.25 -15.72
N ARG A 412 2.10 -26.23 -15.45
CA ARG A 412 1.96 -25.41 -14.25
C ARG A 412 0.62 -24.70 -14.21
N ASP A 413 0.16 -24.14 -15.32
CA ASP A 413 -1.14 -23.48 -15.43
C ASP A 413 -2.29 -24.44 -15.10
N LEU A 414 -2.22 -25.71 -15.55
CA LEU A 414 -3.21 -26.73 -15.17
C LEU A 414 -3.19 -27.04 -13.66
N ILE A 415 -2.00 -27.11 -13.04
CA ILE A 415 -1.85 -27.33 -11.60
C ILE A 415 -2.40 -26.14 -10.82
N TRP A 416 -2.08 -24.91 -11.23
CA TRP A 416 -2.57 -23.66 -10.63
C TRP A 416 -4.08 -23.54 -10.74
N LEU A 417 -4.65 -23.85 -11.90
CA LEU A 417 -6.08 -23.82 -12.12
C LEU A 417 -6.81 -24.86 -11.26
N ALA A 418 -6.30 -26.09 -11.19
CA ALA A 418 -6.83 -27.12 -10.29
C ALA A 418 -6.78 -26.66 -8.83
N LYS A 419 -5.68 -26.02 -8.41
CA LYS A 419 -5.56 -25.47 -7.07
C LYS A 419 -6.56 -24.34 -6.81
N LEU A 420 -6.71 -23.39 -7.73
CA LEU A 420 -7.68 -22.29 -7.62
C LEU A 420 -9.11 -22.79 -7.48
N ARG A 421 -9.49 -23.81 -8.27
CA ARG A 421 -10.81 -24.44 -8.19
C ARG A 421 -11.03 -25.19 -6.89
N SER A 422 -9.99 -25.82 -6.33
CA SER A 422 -10.07 -26.52 -5.04
C SER A 422 -10.33 -25.61 -3.84
N LEU A 423 -10.09 -24.30 -3.98
CA LEU A 423 -10.28 -23.33 -2.91
C LEU A 423 -11.74 -22.86 -2.76
N ASP A 424 -12.66 -23.33 -3.61
CA ASP A 424 -14.09 -22.97 -3.61
C ASP A 424 -14.34 -21.46 -3.50
N LEU A 425 -13.54 -20.70 -4.26
CA LEU A 425 -13.56 -19.25 -4.23
C LEU A 425 -14.76 -18.74 -5.04
N PRO A 426 -15.54 -17.77 -4.54
CA PRO A 426 -16.72 -17.32 -5.26
C PRO A 426 -16.40 -16.72 -6.62
N ARG A 427 -17.38 -16.86 -7.52
CA ARG A 427 -17.26 -16.46 -8.93
C ARG A 427 -17.21 -14.95 -9.11
N ARG A 428 -17.80 -14.20 -8.19
CA ARG A 428 -17.88 -12.73 -8.24
C ARG A 428 -16.87 -12.13 -7.28
N LEU A 429 -16.00 -11.29 -7.82
CA LEU A 429 -15.01 -10.52 -7.06
C LEU A 429 -15.49 -9.06 -7.00
N ILE A 430 -15.96 -8.64 -5.82
CA ILE A 430 -16.49 -7.29 -5.63
C ILE A 430 -15.39 -6.36 -5.09
N LEU A 431 -15.07 -5.35 -5.89
CA LEU A 431 -14.13 -4.28 -5.60
C LEU A 431 -14.92 -3.00 -5.39
N ARG A 432 -15.45 -2.83 -4.18
CA ARG A 432 -16.04 -1.58 -3.72
C ARG A 432 -15.15 -1.03 -2.63
N GLU A 433 -14.58 0.16 -2.82
CA GLU A 433 -14.02 0.92 -1.72
C GLU A 433 -15.14 1.13 -0.69
N ALA A 434 -15.17 0.25 0.33
CA ALA A 434 -16.06 0.40 1.48
C ALA A 434 -15.89 1.83 1.96
N ASN A 435 -16.99 2.57 2.15
CA ASN A 435 -17.04 4.03 2.37
C ASN A 435 -15.97 4.57 3.36
N PHE A 436 -14.70 4.60 2.97
CA PHE A 436 -13.55 5.17 3.66
C PHE A 436 -13.56 6.68 3.35
N TYR A 437 -14.72 7.30 3.56
CA TYR A 437 -14.84 8.74 3.71
C TYR A 437 -14.36 9.20 5.09
N HIS A 438 -13.97 8.28 5.98
CA HIS A 438 -13.19 8.60 7.18
C HIS A 438 -11.68 8.56 6.88
N ASP A 439 -11.20 9.72 6.43
CA ASP A 439 -10.03 10.39 7.02
C ASP A 439 -8.65 9.73 6.96
N ASP A 440 -8.39 8.84 5.99
CA ASP A 440 -7.02 8.35 5.75
C ASP A 440 -6.75 8.16 4.25
N SER A 441 -6.86 9.26 3.48
CA SER A 441 -6.19 9.38 2.17
C SER A 441 -4.68 9.05 2.22
N ARG A 442 -4.13 8.97 3.45
CA ARG A 442 -2.76 8.63 3.83
C ARG A 442 -2.44 7.12 3.81
N LYS A 443 -3.43 6.22 3.68
CA LYS A 443 -3.23 4.75 3.55
C LYS A 443 -3.52 4.19 2.16
N ALA A 444 -3.99 5.01 1.22
CA ALA A 444 -4.31 4.59 -0.14
C ALA A 444 -3.08 4.08 -0.95
N ASN A 445 -1.86 4.37 -0.49
CA ASN A 445 -0.61 3.96 -1.15
C ASN A 445 -0.07 2.61 -0.68
N ASP A 446 -0.65 1.99 0.34
CA ASP A 446 -0.43 0.56 0.57
C ASP A 446 -1.17 -0.19 -0.54
N LEU A 447 -0.50 -0.36 -1.70
CA LEU A 447 -0.93 -1.13 -2.88
C LEU A 447 -1.10 -2.63 -2.59
N ARG A 448 -1.40 -3.00 -1.34
CA ARG A 448 -1.92 -4.32 -1.01
C ARG A 448 -3.34 -4.34 -1.56
N PHE A 449 -3.45 -4.93 -2.75
CA PHE A 449 -4.74 -5.33 -3.27
C PHE A 449 -5.48 -6.11 -2.18
N PRO A 450 -6.80 -5.90 -2.01
CA PRO A 450 -7.51 -6.49 -0.88
C PRO A 450 -7.31 -8.00 -0.76
N PRO A 451 -7.51 -8.57 0.44
CA PRO A 451 -7.28 -9.99 0.76
C PRO A 451 -8.27 -10.96 0.07
N VAL A 452 -8.74 -10.59 -1.13
CA VAL A 452 -9.58 -11.36 -2.02
C VAL A 452 -8.76 -12.14 -3.06
N ILE A 453 -7.48 -11.83 -3.22
CA ILE A 453 -6.58 -12.71 -4.00
C ILE A 453 -6.01 -13.76 -3.04
N PRO A 454 -6.08 -15.05 -3.38
CA PRO A 454 -5.53 -16.10 -2.52
C PRO A 454 -4.06 -15.86 -2.18
N ALA A 455 -3.69 -16.08 -0.90
CA ALA A 455 -2.33 -15.84 -0.42
C ALA A 455 -1.27 -16.61 -1.22
N PHE A 456 -1.61 -17.80 -1.75
CA PHE A 456 -0.67 -18.59 -2.54
C PHE A 456 -0.27 -17.92 -3.86
N CYS A 457 -1.11 -17.03 -4.43
CA CYS A 457 -0.74 -16.26 -5.61
C CYS A 457 0.42 -15.29 -5.33
N TYR A 458 0.68 -14.96 -4.06
CA TYR A 458 1.73 -14.04 -3.65
C TYR A 458 3.02 -14.72 -3.17
N ILE A 459 3.17 -16.03 -3.37
CA ILE A 459 4.37 -16.77 -2.92
C ILE A 459 5.65 -16.18 -3.53
N ASN A 460 5.63 -15.89 -4.84
CA ASN A 460 6.72 -15.23 -5.54
C ASN A 460 6.21 -14.58 -6.84
N ARG A 461 7.08 -13.82 -7.52
CA ARG A 461 6.74 -13.09 -8.75
C ARG A 461 6.30 -13.98 -9.90
N GLN A 462 6.91 -15.15 -10.08
CA GLN A 462 6.55 -16.08 -11.16
C GLN A 462 5.19 -16.70 -10.91
N ILE A 463 4.95 -17.25 -9.72
CA ILE A 463 3.64 -17.77 -9.32
C ILE A 463 2.58 -16.68 -9.43
N PHE A 464 2.87 -15.45 -9.02
CA PHE A 464 1.96 -14.32 -9.18
C PHE A 464 1.60 -14.07 -10.65
N GLY A 465 2.59 -14.02 -11.53
CA GLY A 465 2.40 -13.82 -12.96
C GLY A 465 1.63 -14.95 -13.65
N GLU A 466 1.77 -16.19 -13.18
CA GLU A 466 1.08 -17.36 -13.75
C GLU A 466 -0.33 -17.55 -13.17
N THR A 467 -0.48 -17.43 -11.85
CA THR A 467 -1.74 -17.75 -11.15
C THR A 467 -2.78 -16.64 -11.23
N LEU A 468 -2.37 -15.37 -11.21
CA LEU A 468 -3.31 -14.26 -11.16
C LEU A 468 -4.15 -14.15 -12.46
N PRO A 469 -3.58 -14.27 -13.67
CA PRO A 469 -4.38 -14.32 -14.90
C PRO A 469 -5.40 -15.47 -14.90
N LEU A 470 -4.98 -16.68 -14.48
CA LEU A 470 -5.88 -17.83 -14.37
C LEU A 470 -7.04 -17.56 -13.40
N PHE A 471 -6.71 -16.99 -12.24
CA PHE A 471 -7.70 -16.59 -11.24
C PHE A 471 -8.70 -15.58 -11.80
N LEU A 472 -8.25 -14.50 -12.44
CA LEU A 472 -9.12 -13.47 -12.99
C LEU A 472 -9.97 -13.96 -14.16
N SER A 473 -9.49 -14.95 -14.92
CA SER A 473 -10.21 -15.48 -16.08
C SER A 473 -11.50 -16.22 -15.77
N GLU A 474 -11.63 -16.74 -14.55
CA GLU A 474 -12.81 -17.45 -14.07
C GLU A 474 -13.70 -16.58 -13.17
N ARG A 475 -13.48 -15.25 -13.15
CA ARG A 475 -14.18 -14.34 -12.23
C ARG A 475 -14.91 -13.23 -12.96
N GLU A 476 -16.05 -12.85 -12.41
CA GLU A 476 -16.74 -11.60 -12.72
C GLU A 476 -16.23 -10.51 -11.77
N LEU A 477 -15.63 -9.46 -12.33
CA LEU A 477 -15.07 -8.35 -11.57
C LEU A 477 -16.10 -7.23 -11.45
N VAL A 478 -16.51 -6.88 -10.24
CA VAL A 478 -17.47 -5.81 -9.99
C VAL A 478 -16.75 -4.60 -9.43
N PHE A 479 -16.85 -3.45 -10.08
CA PHE A 479 -16.19 -2.20 -9.66
C PHE A 479 -17.20 -1.19 -9.15
N GLY A 480 -17.03 -0.78 -7.88
CA GLY A 480 -17.85 0.24 -7.25
C GLY A 480 -17.47 1.67 -7.63
N SER A 481 -16.26 1.90 -8.11
CA SER A 481 -15.76 3.24 -8.44
C SER A 481 -14.55 3.21 -9.38
N SER A 482 -14.22 4.37 -9.97
CA SER A 482 -12.99 4.54 -10.77
C SER A 482 -11.70 4.31 -9.97
N ARG A 483 -11.73 4.47 -8.64
CA ARG A 483 -10.57 4.17 -7.78
C ARG A 483 -10.33 2.67 -7.70
N ASP A 484 -11.38 1.87 -7.70
CA ASP A 484 -11.29 0.41 -7.70
C ASP A 484 -10.64 -0.08 -9.00
N ILE A 485 -11.02 0.52 -10.14
CA ILE A 485 -10.37 0.29 -11.43
C ILE A 485 -8.88 0.64 -11.37
N SER A 486 -8.55 1.82 -10.84
CA SER A 486 -7.15 2.27 -10.72
C SER A 486 -6.30 1.30 -9.88
N ARG A 487 -6.84 0.83 -8.74
CA ARG A 487 -6.16 -0.13 -7.88
C ARG A 487 -5.91 -1.47 -8.57
N LEU A 488 -6.91 -1.98 -9.28
CA LEU A 488 -6.72 -3.18 -10.08
C LEU A 488 -5.72 -2.94 -11.21
N GLY A 489 -5.79 -1.80 -11.91
CA GLY A 489 -4.84 -1.43 -12.96
C GLY A 489 -3.39 -1.50 -12.46
N CYS A 490 -3.09 -0.87 -11.32
CA CYS A 490 -1.76 -0.94 -10.69
C CYS A 490 -1.32 -2.38 -10.39
N LEU A 491 -2.25 -3.26 -10.02
CA LEU A 491 -1.95 -4.68 -9.79
C LEU A 491 -1.65 -5.41 -11.10
N LEU A 492 -2.48 -5.21 -12.13
CA LEU A 492 -2.35 -5.89 -13.43
C LEU A 492 -1.10 -5.46 -14.19
N GLU A 493 -0.65 -4.22 -14.03
CA GLU A 493 0.61 -3.72 -14.60
C GLU A 493 1.85 -4.46 -14.06
N ARG A 494 1.72 -5.20 -12.94
CA ARG A 494 2.81 -6.05 -12.42
C ARG A 494 2.94 -7.37 -13.16
N ILE A 495 1.95 -7.76 -13.97
CA ILE A 495 1.97 -8.96 -14.79
C ILE A 495 2.57 -8.60 -16.16
N PRO A 496 3.62 -9.31 -16.61
CA PRO A 496 4.26 -9.03 -17.89
C PRO A 496 3.28 -9.22 -19.07
N ASP A 497 3.61 -8.57 -20.19
CA ASP A 497 2.91 -8.68 -21.47
C ASP A 497 1.42 -8.30 -21.41
N GLY A 498 0.96 -7.69 -20.31
CA GLY A 498 -0.45 -7.34 -20.10
C GLY A 498 -1.36 -8.57 -19.96
N GLU A 499 -0.83 -9.76 -19.68
CA GLU A 499 -1.62 -10.99 -19.56
C GLU A 499 -2.74 -10.85 -18.51
N GLY A 500 -2.51 -10.09 -17.44
CA GLY A 500 -3.52 -9.78 -16.44
C GLY A 500 -4.76 -9.12 -17.03
N TYR A 501 -4.59 -8.12 -17.90
CA TYR A 501 -5.74 -7.49 -18.57
C TYR A 501 -6.40 -8.44 -19.57
N ARG A 502 -5.59 -9.17 -20.36
CA ARG A 502 -6.10 -10.13 -21.35
C ARG A 502 -6.85 -11.31 -20.73
N SER A 503 -6.63 -11.61 -19.46
CA SER A 503 -7.35 -12.68 -18.77
C SER A 503 -8.78 -12.31 -18.37
N ILE A 504 -9.11 -11.02 -18.20
CA ILE A 504 -10.42 -10.60 -17.69
C ILE A 504 -11.50 -10.91 -18.72
N ARG A 505 -12.49 -11.74 -18.34
CA ARG A 505 -13.58 -12.18 -19.21
C ARG A 505 -14.91 -11.47 -18.94
N SER A 506 -15.16 -11.06 -17.69
CA SER A 506 -16.43 -10.46 -17.28
C SER A 506 -16.21 -9.28 -16.33
N ILE A 507 -16.81 -8.14 -16.63
CA ILE A 507 -16.75 -6.91 -15.83
C ILE A 507 -18.15 -6.40 -15.53
N VAL A 508 -18.39 -5.90 -14.33
CA VAL A 508 -19.58 -5.12 -13.94
C VAL A 508 -19.10 -3.75 -13.46
N LEU A 509 -19.55 -2.68 -14.13
CA LEU A 509 -19.25 -1.30 -13.77
C LEU A 509 -20.46 -0.68 -13.08
N GLU A 510 -20.32 -0.36 -11.78
CA GLU A 510 -21.39 0.24 -10.99
C GLU A 510 -21.64 1.71 -11.37
N ASP A 511 -22.79 2.26 -10.99
CA ASP A 511 -23.22 3.63 -11.35
C ASP A 511 -22.21 4.74 -10.96
N ARG A 512 -21.39 4.50 -9.94
CA ARG A 512 -20.37 5.45 -9.46
C ARG A 512 -19.06 5.41 -10.27
N VAL A 513 -18.88 4.43 -11.15
CA VAL A 513 -17.73 4.37 -12.06
C VAL A 513 -17.85 5.50 -13.09
N ARG A 514 -16.79 6.31 -13.21
CA ARG A 514 -16.67 7.29 -14.30
C ARG A 514 -16.17 6.60 -15.56
N TRP A 515 -16.83 6.88 -16.68
CA TRP A 515 -16.55 6.21 -17.94
C TRP A 515 -15.34 6.79 -18.66
N SER A 516 -15.33 8.10 -18.92
CA SER A 516 -14.26 8.82 -19.60
C SER A 516 -13.68 9.93 -18.74
N GLY A 517 -12.42 10.29 -19.00
CA GLY A 517 -11.70 11.37 -18.33
C GLY A 517 -12.02 12.78 -18.86
N GLN A 518 -12.85 12.91 -19.89
CA GLN A 518 -13.01 14.14 -20.68
C GLN A 518 -13.64 15.34 -19.94
N VAL A 519 -14.12 15.19 -18.71
CA VAL A 519 -14.94 16.24 -18.05
C VAL A 519 -14.13 17.28 -17.27
N GLN A 520 -12.80 17.27 -17.29
CA GLN A 520 -12.02 18.36 -16.66
C GLN A 520 -10.91 18.87 -17.57
N ALA A 521 -11.29 19.65 -18.57
CA ALA A 521 -10.43 20.45 -19.44
C ALA A 521 -9.57 21.53 -18.71
N GLY A 522 -9.34 21.41 -17.40
CA GLY A 522 -8.62 22.39 -16.59
C GLY A 522 -7.56 21.82 -15.66
N VAL A 523 -7.36 20.50 -15.61
CA VAL A 523 -6.26 19.90 -14.85
C VAL A 523 -5.20 19.44 -15.86
N GLY A 524 -4.09 20.15 -15.91
CA GLY A 524 -3.05 19.97 -16.93
C GLY A 524 -2.52 18.53 -17.05
N PRO A 525 -1.93 18.16 -18.19
CA PRO A 525 -1.50 16.80 -18.54
C PRO A 525 -0.29 16.25 -17.76
N SER A 526 -0.04 16.74 -16.54
CA SER A 526 1.23 16.54 -15.82
C SER A 526 1.44 15.16 -15.18
N CYS A 527 0.52 14.20 -15.36
CA CYS A 527 0.74 12.82 -14.92
C CYS A 527 0.42 11.83 -16.04
N ARG A 528 1.31 11.77 -17.04
CA ARG A 528 1.36 10.76 -18.13
C ARG A 528 1.60 9.32 -17.65
N THR A 529 1.33 9.01 -16.39
CA THR A 529 1.33 7.61 -15.93
C THR A 529 0.21 6.89 -16.66
N THR A 530 0.53 5.78 -17.32
CA THR A 530 -0.34 4.84 -18.03
C THR A 530 -1.43 4.19 -17.16
N LEU A 531 -1.76 4.76 -16.01
CA LEU A 531 -2.68 4.17 -15.06
C LEU A 531 -4.09 4.15 -15.64
N THR A 532 -4.66 2.95 -15.71
CA THR A 532 -6.07 2.71 -16.03
C THR A 532 -6.95 3.38 -14.98
N ARG A 533 -7.50 4.58 -15.25
CA ARG A 533 -8.26 5.34 -14.25
C ARG A 533 -9.76 5.26 -14.46
N TYR A 534 -10.17 5.06 -15.70
CA TYR A 534 -11.57 5.13 -16.09
C TYR A 534 -12.07 3.81 -16.67
N GLY A 535 -13.39 3.68 -16.78
CA GLY A 535 -14.02 2.52 -17.40
C GLY A 535 -13.48 2.28 -18.81
N GLU A 536 -13.37 3.35 -19.60
CA GLU A 536 -12.86 3.30 -20.97
C GLU A 536 -11.45 2.71 -21.06
N ASP A 537 -10.49 3.24 -20.27
CA ASP A 537 -9.11 2.77 -20.24
C ASP A 537 -9.02 1.27 -19.93
N LEU A 538 -9.87 0.79 -19.01
CA LEU A 538 -9.89 -0.61 -18.59
C LEU A 538 -10.34 -1.49 -19.76
N LEU A 539 -11.42 -1.09 -20.43
CA LEU A 539 -12.00 -1.84 -21.53
C LEU A 539 -11.07 -1.92 -22.73
N GLN A 540 -10.37 -0.84 -23.06
CA GLN A 540 -9.39 -0.83 -24.15
C GLN A 540 -8.24 -1.83 -23.93
N ARG A 541 -7.83 -2.06 -22.67
CA ARG A 541 -6.77 -3.01 -22.32
C ARG A 541 -7.26 -4.45 -22.15
N CYS A 542 -8.51 -4.63 -21.76
CA CYS A 542 -9.13 -5.94 -21.57
C CYS A 542 -9.54 -6.58 -22.91
N THR A 543 -8.57 -6.87 -23.77
CA THR A 543 -8.81 -7.50 -25.08
C THR A 543 -9.48 -8.87 -24.98
N GLY A 544 -9.43 -9.48 -23.80
CA GLY A 544 -10.06 -10.75 -23.48
C GLY A 544 -11.53 -10.70 -23.05
N LEU A 545 -12.14 -9.51 -22.98
CA LEU A 545 -13.46 -9.31 -22.39
C LEU A 545 -14.56 -9.93 -23.25
N HIS A 546 -15.40 -10.77 -22.64
CA HIS A 546 -16.56 -11.41 -23.29
C HIS A 546 -17.90 -10.82 -22.83
N HIS A 547 -17.97 -10.36 -21.58
CA HIS A 547 -19.18 -9.81 -20.99
C HIS A 547 -18.88 -8.51 -20.25
N ILE A 548 -19.76 -7.52 -20.43
CA ILE A 548 -19.75 -6.29 -19.64
C ILE A 548 -21.17 -5.99 -19.16
N ALA A 549 -21.34 -5.73 -17.87
CA ALA A 549 -22.54 -5.15 -17.32
C ALA A 549 -22.28 -3.70 -16.91
N ILE A 550 -23.18 -2.80 -17.28
CA ILE A 550 -23.11 -1.37 -16.93
C ILE A 550 -24.35 -1.04 -16.12
N GLU A 551 -24.13 -0.62 -14.88
CA GLU A 551 -25.19 -0.20 -13.98
C GLU A 551 -25.41 1.31 -14.08
N ARG A 552 -26.68 1.72 -14.22
CA ARG A 552 -27.07 3.12 -14.12
C ARG A 552 -28.25 3.31 -13.22
N CYS A 553 -28.13 4.32 -12.37
CA CYS A 553 -29.19 4.70 -11.47
C CYS A 553 -30.09 5.77 -12.11
N ALA A 554 -31.40 5.70 -11.91
CA ALA A 554 -32.36 6.67 -12.47
C ALA A 554 -32.03 8.13 -12.11
N PHE A 555 -31.40 8.37 -10.94
CA PHE A 555 -30.91 9.70 -10.52
C PHE A 555 -29.83 10.30 -11.44
N ARG A 556 -29.14 9.47 -12.23
CA ARG A 556 -28.14 9.90 -13.22
C ARG A 556 -28.75 10.12 -14.60
N CYS A 557 -29.86 9.47 -14.90
CA CYS A 557 -30.60 9.63 -16.16
C CYS A 557 -31.55 10.82 -16.14
N SER A 558 -31.99 11.23 -14.94
CA SER A 558 -32.96 12.30 -14.75
C SER A 558 -32.55 13.25 -13.62
N ARG A 559 -32.77 14.55 -13.81
CA ARG A 559 -32.57 15.56 -12.76
C ARG A 559 -33.92 15.90 -12.14
N LEU A 560 -34.00 15.84 -10.81
CA LEU A 560 -35.12 16.44 -10.08
C LEU A 560 -34.94 17.95 -10.14
N CYS A 561 -35.72 18.61 -11.00
CA CYS A 561 -35.76 20.06 -11.06
C CYS A 561 -36.81 20.53 -10.06
N CYS A 562 -36.34 21.10 -8.94
CA CYS A 562 -37.19 21.90 -8.08
C CYS A 562 -37.43 23.22 -8.80
N ASN A 563 -38.47 23.32 -9.62
CA ASN A 563 -38.93 24.59 -10.16
C ASN A 563 -39.57 25.39 -9.01
N LYS A 564 -38.75 25.93 -8.11
CA LYS A 564 -39.21 26.97 -7.19
C LYS A 564 -39.41 28.22 -8.04
N ARG A 565 -40.67 28.54 -8.36
CA ARG A 565 -40.99 29.93 -8.71
C ARG A 565 -40.65 30.77 -7.48
N ARG A 566 -39.88 31.85 -7.65
CA ARG A 566 -39.56 32.78 -6.56
C ARG A 566 -40.88 33.23 -5.92
N GLY A 567 -41.15 32.82 -4.69
CA GLY A 567 -42.33 33.22 -3.91
C GLY A 567 -43.28 32.09 -3.50
N GLU A 568 -43.18 30.88 -4.07
CA GLU A 568 -44.04 29.76 -3.65
C GLU A 568 -43.52 29.09 -2.38
N SER A 569 -44.42 28.88 -1.42
CA SER A 569 -44.14 28.20 -0.15
C SER A 569 -43.68 26.75 -0.40
N LEU A 570 -42.85 26.23 0.50
CA LEU A 570 -42.18 24.92 0.33
C LEU A 570 -43.14 23.73 0.13
N GLY A 571 -44.44 23.91 0.36
CA GLY A 571 -45.47 22.87 0.31
C GLY A 571 -45.92 22.46 -1.10
N ASP A 572 -45.94 23.37 -2.07
CA ASP A 572 -46.60 23.15 -3.39
C ASP A 572 -45.64 23.06 -4.58
N ALA A 573 -44.33 22.93 -4.33
CA ALA A 573 -43.35 22.80 -5.40
C ALA A 573 -43.57 21.49 -6.19
N SER A 574 -44.30 21.56 -7.29
CA SER A 574 -44.43 20.49 -8.29
C SER A 574 -43.03 20.11 -8.78
N ARG A 575 -42.55 18.94 -8.34
CA ARG A 575 -41.26 18.40 -8.75
C ARG A 575 -41.39 17.87 -10.17
N SER A 576 -41.00 18.68 -11.16
CA SER A 576 -40.86 18.21 -12.52
C SER A 576 -39.57 17.39 -12.63
N ILE A 577 -39.68 16.16 -13.11
CA ILE A 577 -38.55 15.32 -13.46
C ILE A 577 -38.13 15.71 -14.88
N MET A 578 -36.93 16.28 -15.03
CA MET A 578 -36.37 16.61 -16.33
C MET A 578 -35.42 15.49 -16.74
N LYS A 579 -35.72 14.79 -17.84
CA LYS A 579 -34.83 13.80 -18.44
C LYS A 579 -33.62 14.51 -19.06
N TYR A 580 -32.43 13.91 -18.97
CA TYR A 580 -31.29 14.45 -19.69
C TYR A 580 -31.47 14.23 -21.20
N PRO A 581 -31.11 15.20 -22.04
CA PRO A 581 -31.13 15.00 -23.48
C PRO A 581 -30.16 13.87 -23.88
N LYS A 582 -30.54 13.07 -24.88
CA LYS A 582 -29.75 11.94 -25.41
C LYS A 582 -28.29 12.31 -25.65
N ASP A 583 -28.01 13.47 -26.25
CA ASP A 583 -26.66 13.97 -26.54
C ASP A 583 -25.78 14.15 -25.30
N ARG A 584 -26.39 14.40 -24.15
CA ARG A 584 -25.65 14.52 -22.88
C ARG A 584 -25.30 13.13 -22.36
N LEU A 585 -26.20 12.16 -22.44
CA LEU A 585 -25.92 10.77 -22.06
C LEU A 585 -24.81 10.18 -22.93
N VAL A 586 -24.84 10.44 -24.24
CA VAL A 586 -23.77 10.05 -25.18
C VAL A 586 -22.43 10.64 -24.74
N ARG A 587 -22.38 11.95 -24.43
CA ARG A 587 -21.15 12.64 -24.02
C ARG A 587 -20.61 12.19 -22.66
N GLU A 588 -21.48 11.96 -21.68
CA GLU A 588 -21.05 11.54 -20.34
C GLU A 588 -20.54 10.09 -20.29
N MET A 589 -21.03 9.24 -21.20
CA MET A 589 -20.71 7.82 -21.18
C MET A 589 -19.81 7.34 -22.29
N ASP A 590 -19.50 8.13 -23.33
CA ASP A 590 -18.64 7.77 -24.47
C ASP A 590 -18.40 6.26 -24.65
N LEU A 591 -19.48 5.54 -24.99
CA LEU A 591 -19.48 4.08 -25.05
C LEU A 591 -18.81 3.56 -26.32
N SER A 592 -18.14 4.43 -27.09
CA SER A 592 -17.41 4.08 -28.30
C SER A 592 -16.35 3.02 -28.06
N CYS A 593 -15.76 2.95 -26.86
CA CYS A 593 -14.79 1.92 -26.50
C CYS A 593 -15.35 0.48 -26.50
N LEU A 594 -16.68 0.31 -26.38
CA LEU A 594 -17.32 -1.00 -26.57
C LEU A 594 -17.12 -1.51 -28.00
N LEU A 595 -16.96 -0.61 -28.97
CA LEU A 595 -16.67 -0.96 -30.37
C LEU A 595 -15.25 -1.49 -30.56
N VAL A 596 -14.31 -1.15 -29.67
CA VAL A 596 -12.92 -1.63 -29.71
C VAL A 596 -12.77 -3.05 -29.14
N CYS A 597 -13.68 -3.48 -28.26
CA CYS A 597 -13.63 -4.81 -27.62
C CYS A 597 -13.99 -5.93 -28.61
N SER A 598 -13.00 -6.55 -29.26
CA SER A 598 -13.20 -7.52 -30.35
C SER A 598 -13.85 -8.84 -29.91
N ASN A 599 -13.60 -9.27 -28.66
CA ASN A 599 -14.11 -10.53 -28.11
C ASN A 599 -15.42 -10.38 -27.32
N LEU A 600 -15.97 -9.17 -27.27
CA LEU A 600 -17.20 -8.90 -26.53
C LEU A 600 -18.36 -9.67 -27.16
N ARG A 601 -19.15 -10.36 -26.32
CA ARG A 601 -20.30 -11.18 -26.73
C ARG A 601 -21.60 -10.67 -26.14
N THR A 602 -21.56 -10.16 -24.92
CA THR A 602 -22.77 -9.70 -24.22
C THR A 602 -22.51 -8.36 -23.54
N VAL A 603 -23.45 -7.44 -23.71
CA VAL A 603 -23.53 -6.17 -22.98
C VAL A 603 -24.83 -6.17 -22.20
N THR A 604 -24.75 -6.03 -20.88
CA THR A 604 -25.93 -6.01 -20.00
C THR A 604 -26.10 -4.62 -19.41
N LEU A 605 -27.26 -4.01 -19.61
CA LEU A 605 -27.62 -2.73 -19.01
C LEU A 605 -28.48 -2.98 -17.78
N ARG A 606 -27.98 -2.58 -16.62
CA ARG A 606 -28.71 -2.69 -15.35
C ARG A 606 -29.29 -1.32 -14.97
N CYS A 607 -30.58 -1.18 -15.17
CA CYS A 607 -31.38 -0.01 -14.87
C CYS A 607 -31.85 -0.05 -13.41
N ILE A 608 -31.22 0.71 -12.52
CA ILE A 608 -31.42 0.61 -11.07
C ILE A 608 -32.27 1.78 -10.54
N ARG A 609 -33.18 1.48 -9.61
CA ARG A 609 -34.02 2.47 -8.89
C ARG A 609 -35.01 3.24 -9.78
N GLY A 610 -35.37 2.71 -10.95
CA GLY A 610 -36.41 3.33 -11.79
C GLY A 610 -37.77 3.37 -11.09
N ASP A 611 -38.05 2.41 -10.20
CA ASP A 611 -39.27 2.35 -9.40
C ASP A 611 -39.49 3.60 -8.52
N CYS A 612 -38.41 4.23 -8.07
CA CYS A 612 -38.45 5.42 -7.22
C CYS A 612 -38.91 6.68 -7.98
N PHE A 613 -38.63 6.75 -9.28
CA PHE A 613 -38.95 7.88 -10.16
C PHE A 613 -40.28 7.66 -10.86
N ALA A 614 -40.51 6.44 -11.36
CA ALA A 614 -41.78 6.01 -11.92
C ALA A 614 -42.98 6.41 -11.05
N ARG A 615 -42.91 6.12 -9.74
CA ARG A 615 -43.97 6.49 -8.77
C ARG A 615 -44.20 7.99 -8.59
N LYS A 616 -43.17 8.81 -8.82
CA LYS A 616 -43.25 10.27 -8.63
C LYS A 616 -43.58 11.02 -9.91
N GLY A 617 -43.16 10.48 -11.06
CA GLY A 617 -43.32 11.09 -12.37
C GLY A 617 -44.53 10.61 -13.17
N GLY A 618 -45.20 9.54 -12.73
CA GLY A 618 -46.28 8.93 -13.51
C GLY A 618 -45.79 8.18 -14.76
N CYS A 619 -44.49 7.89 -14.85
CA CYS A 619 -43.86 7.14 -15.94
C CYS A 619 -43.57 5.69 -15.52
N THR A 620 -43.31 4.81 -16.49
CA THR A 620 -42.79 3.46 -16.21
C THR A 620 -41.27 3.48 -16.02
N THR A 621 -40.72 2.47 -15.34
CA THR A 621 -39.27 2.32 -15.20
C THR A 621 -38.57 2.17 -16.56
N GLN A 622 -39.23 1.53 -17.54
CA GLN A 622 -38.72 1.42 -18.91
C GLN A 622 -38.61 2.78 -19.58
N GLU A 623 -39.63 3.64 -19.44
CA GLU A 623 -39.62 4.99 -20.00
C GLU A 623 -38.51 5.86 -19.43
N ASP A 624 -38.18 5.72 -18.14
CA ASP A 624 -37.11 6.50 -17.49
C ASP A 624 -35.71 6.22 -18.07
N PHE A 625 -35.50 5.00 -18.58
CA PHE A 625 -34.22 4.58 -19.14
C PHE A 625 -34.24 4.46 -20.68
N ALA A 626 -35.37 4.73 -21.34
CA ALA A 626 -35.53 4.53 -22.78
C ALA A 626 -34.43 5.23 -23.59
N ASP A 627 -34.18 6.52 -23.35
CA ASP A 627 -33.16 7.28 -24.07
C ASP A 627 -31.74 6.70 -23.92
N TRP A 628 -31.44 6.18 -22.72
CA TRP A 628 -30.15 5.53 -22.45
C TRP A 628 -30.06 4.19 -23.16
N VAL A 629 -31.08 3.34 -23.02
CA VAL A 629 -31.12 2.01 -23.65
C VAL A 629 -31.07 2.13 -25.18
N ASP A 630 -31.80 3.08 -25.76
CA ASP A 630 -31.83 3.32 -27.20
C ASP A 630 -30.47 3.81 -27.71
N CYS A 631 -29.81 4.70 -26.95
CA CYS A 631 -28.43 5.13 -27.24
C CYS A 631 -27.45 3.94 -27.25
N VAL A 632 -27.50 3.06 -26.26
CA VAL A 632 -26.63 1.86 -26.27
C VAL A 632 -27.01 0.91 -27.40
N ARG A 633 -28.30 0.73 -27.68
CA ARG A 633 -28.77 -0.14 -28.77
C ARG A 633 -28.26 0.34 -30.12
N GLU A 634 -28.23 1.64 -30.36
CA GLU A 634 -27.65 2.24 -31.57
C GLU A 634 -26.14 1.95 -31.70
N ILE A 635 -25.39 2.10 -30.60
CA ILE A 635 -23.94 1.81 -30.59
C ILE A 635 -23.69 0.31 -30.83
N ILE A 636 -24.39 -0.56 -30.11
CA ILE A 636 -24.24 -2.02 -30.22
C ILE A 636 -24.80 -2.56 -31.53
N GLY A 637 -25.74 -1.88 -32.17
CA GLY A 637 -26.25 -2.22 -33.51
C GLY A 637 -25.14 -2.31 -34.57
N ASN A 638 -24.03 -1.59 -34.36
CA ASN A 638 -22.84 -1.67 -35.21
C ASN A 638 -21.98 -2.93 -34.97
N LYS A 639 -22.36 -3.79 -34.02
CA LYS A 639 -21.71 -5.06 -33.67
C LYS A 639 -22.72 -6.21 -33.65
N PRO A 640 -23.00 -6.84 -34.81
CA PRO A 640 -24.06 -7.87 -34.92
C PRO A 640 -23.80 -9.13 -34.08
N ARG A 641 -22.57 -9.35 -33.62
CA ARG A 641 -22.20 -10.49 -32.75
C ARG A 641 -22.40 -10.23 -31.26
N VAL A 642 -22.73 -9.00 -30.87
CA VAL A 642 -22.88 -8.63 -29.46
C VAL A 642 -24.37 -8.63 -29.10
N ARG A 643 -24.74 -9.45 -28.12
CA ARG A 643 -26.08 -9.48 -27.53
C ARG A 643 -26.23 -8.33 -26.53
N LEU A 644 -27.26 -7.52 -26.70
CA LEU A 644 -27.67 -6.53 -25.70
C LEU A 644 -28.75 -7.12 -24.79
N GLU A 645 -28.51 -7.12 -23.49
CA GLU A 645 -29.45 -7.53 -22.45
C GLU A 645 -29.80 -6.30 -21.58
N VAL A 646 -31.06 -6.17 -21.17
CA VAL A 646 -31.53 -5.05 -20.35
C VAL A 646 -32.27 -5.59 -19.13
N GLU A 647 -31.76 -5.26 -17.95
CA GLU A 647 -32.27 -5.69 -16.65
C GLU A 647 -32.78 -4.47 -15.87
N TYR A 648 -34.03 -4.53 -15.40
CA TYR A 648 -34.62 -3.48 -14.56
C TYR A 648 -34.64 -3.93 -13.10
N VAL A 649 -33.77 -3.33 -12.27
CA VAL A 649 -33.52 -3.76 -10.89
C VAL A 649 -34.20 -2.81 -9.90
N THR A 650 -35.09 -3.35 -9.07
CA THR A 650 -35.81 -2.58 -8.04
C THR A 650 -34.92 -2.26 -6.83
N LEU A 651 -35.29 -1.23 -6.06
CA LEU A 651 -34.52 -0.78 -4.89
C LEU A 651 -34.30 -1.89 -3.84
N LYS A 652 -35.30 -2.78 -3.67
CA LYS A 652 -35.25 -3.87 -2.68
C LYS A 652 -34.16 -4.89 -2.99
N LEU A 653 -33.97 -5.23 -4.26
CA LEU A 653 -32.90 -6.12 -4.73
C LEU A 653 -31.52 -5.46 -4.62
N TRP A 654 -31.44 -4.14 -4.75
CA TRP A 654 -30.16 -3.43 -4.74
C TRP A 654 -29.54 -3.27 -3.34
N ARG A 655 -30.36 -3.08 -2.30
CA ARG A 655 -29.88 -2.85 -0.91
C ARG A 655 -29.14 -4.04 -0.29
N GLY A 656 -29.33 -5.26 -0.80
CA GLY A 656 -28.57 -6.43 -0.36
C GLY A 656 -27.09 -6.42 -0.76
N LEU A 657 -26.70 -5.54 -1.69
CA LEU A 657 -25.33 -5.47 -2.21
C LEU A 657 -24.47 -4.44 -1.49
N GLU A 658 -25.05 -3.47 -0.78
CA GLU A 658 -24.37 -2.24 -0.35
C GLU A 658 -23.23 -2.52 0.66
N THR A 659 -21.99 -2.21 0.26
CA THR A 659 -20.74 -2.20 1.04
C THR A 659 -20.04 -3.55 1.30
N TYR A 660 -19.28 -4.03 0.30
CA TYR A 660 -18.33 -5.10 0.55
C TYR A 660 -17.17 -5.10 -0.43
N MET A 661 -15.96 -5.26 0.10
CA MET A 661 -14.75 -5.55 -0.67
C MET A 661 -14.37 -6.99 -0.33
N GLY A 662 -14.68 -7.92 -1.22
CA GLY A 662 -14.51 -9.33 -0.93
C GLY A 662 -15.33 -10.28 -1.80
N TRP A 663 -15.37 -11.52 -1.33
CA TRP A 663 -16.07 -12.66 -1.87
C TRP A 663 -17.59 -12.60 -1.67
N ALA A 664 -18.35 -12.29 -2.72
CA ALA A 664 -19.81 -12.43 -2.65
C ALA A 664 -20.18 -13.91 -2.67
N LYS A 665 -20.93 -14.41 -1.70
CA LYS A 665 -21.47 -15.78 -1.77
C LYS A 665 -22.58 -15.81 -2.82
N ASP A 666 -22.56 -16.80 -3.71
CA ASP A 666 -23.57 -17.01 -4.76
C ASP A 666 -25.01 -17.19 -4.21
N THR A 667 -25.19 -17.29 -2.88
CA THR A 667 -26.48 -17.41 -2.21
C THR A 667 -27.29 -16.11 -2.13
N GLU A 668 -26.70 -14.95 -2.41
CA GLU A 668 -27.43 -13.65 -2.41
C GLU A 668 -28.11 -13.32 -3.75
N THR A 669 -28.02 -14.21 -4.75
CA THR A 669 -28.65 -14.06 -6.07
C THR A 669 -29.72 -15.12 -6.34
N LYS A 670 -30.62 -15.38 -5.39
CA LYS A 670 -31.93 -15.95 -5.73
C LYS A 670 -33.01 -14.85 -5.62
N PRO A 671 -33.84 -14.68 -6.67
CA PRO A 671 -34.79 -13.58 -6.81
C PRO A 671 -35.83 -13.52 -5.70
#